data_AF-A0A2Z6N8U9-F1
#
_entry.id   AF-A0A2Z6N8U9-F1
#
_cell.length_a   1.000
_cell.length_b   1.000
_cell.length_c   1.000
_cell.angle_alpha   90.00
_cell.angle_beta   90.00
_cell.angle_gamma   90.00
#
_symmetry.space_group_name_H-M   'P 1'
#
loop_
_entity.id
_entity.type
_entity.pdbx_description
1 polymer ?
#
loop_
_entity_poly.entity_id
_entity_poly.type
_entity_poly.pdbx_seq_one_letter_code
_entity_poly.pdbx_strand_id
1 'polypeptide(L)'
;MSHQNIKSPKFLNFYVIGVIFAVLIFGSLVECRVSSSSKLNNFDYTAINCRKHSAVLTDFGAVGDGKTLNTKAFNSAITKLSQYANDGGALLIVPPGKWLTGSFNLTSHFTLFLQKDAIILGSQDESEWPQFPVLPSYGNVSDASVVGRFSSLIFGTNLTDVTITGNNGTIDGQGSYWWDKFKKGQFNVSRPYLIEIMFSDQIQISNLTLVNSPSWHVHPIYSSNIIVNRLTILAPLDVPNTDGINPDSCTNVRIEDNYIESGDDCIAIKSGLDEYGIIFGKPSQHIIIRRLTCISPKSAMIAIGSEMSGGIQDVRAEDLTAINTESAVRIKTAVGRGGFVKDIFVKGMNLNTMKYVFWIIGSYQSHADTKFDPKALPKINGINYRDVIAKNVTIAGKLEGISNDPFTGICISNATLEMLVKKDADIEMGVHKVKLPWNCTDVSGVTSNVVPQPCALLPLKEKLECPYPSDKLAIESVKFKTCSYKTVLGLILRILKSMEEYQIIGVISAVVIFGSLVECNVHGSHNSNKFDYTAINCRKHNSILTNFGAVGDGKTSNTKAFNSAIKKLSHHANDGGAMLIVPPGKWLTGSFNLTSHFTLFLQKGAVILASQDEAEWPQLPLLPSYGKGREAPDGRFSSLVFGTNLTDVIITGNNGTIDGQGSYWWDKFKKGQFKITRPYLIEIMYSDQIQISHITLVNSPSWFVHPVYSSNIIVNGVTILAPVDVPNTDGIDPDSCTNVRIEDNYIVSGDDCIAIKSGWDEYGIKMGMPSQHIIIRRLTCISPKSAMIAIGSEMSGGVQDVRAEDLTAINTESSLRIKTAVGRGAFVKDIFVKGMNLNTMKYVFWMTGSYGSHPDDKYDPKALPKISGINYRDVTAKNVTIAGQLDGISNDPFTGICISNATIEMVKKDATVEKHSDKVKLPWNCTDISGVVSNVVPQPCALLQEKKMDCPFPTDKLPIENVQFKTCSTIKSHQTDHMVEL
;
A
#
# COMPACT_ATOMS: atom_id res chain seq x y z
N MET A 1 -77.79 -71.50 -0.25
CA MET A 1 -77.81 -70.44 0.78
C MET A 1 -76.64 -69.52 0.47
N SER A 2 -76.81 -68.61 -0.51
CA SER A 2 -77.27 -67.20 -0.39
C SER A 2 -76.10 -66.27 -0.07
N HIS A 3 -75.71 -65.25 -0.83
CA HIS A 3 -76.18 -64.58 -2.05
C HIS A 3 -74.91 -63.96 -2.72
N GLN A 4 -74.70 -64.06 -4.05
CA GLN A 4 -74.95 -62.99 -5.06
C GLN A 4 -74.31 -61.62 -4.74
N ASN A 5 -73.80 -60.78 -5.66
CA ASN A 5 -73.43 -60.79 -7.08
C ASN A 5 -72.97 -59.32 -7.39
N ILE A 6 -72.26 -59.08 -8.50
CA ILE A 6 -72.20 -57.82 -9.30
C ILE A 6 -71.03 -56.81 -9.15
N LYS A 7 -70.31 -56.73 -10.28
CA LYS A 7 -69.51 -55.73 -11.02
C LYS A 7 -69.53 -54.22 -10.64
N SER A 8 -68.31 -53.62 -10.64
CA SER A 8 -67.79 -52.37 -11.32
C SER A 8 -68.58 -51.03 -11.31
N PRO A 9 -68.04 -49.83 -11.70
CA PRO A 9 -66.66 -49.39 -12.00
C PRO A 9 -66.29 -47.97 -11.42
N LYS A 10 -65.05 -47.52 -11.70
CA LYS A 10 -64.59 -46.09 -11.79
C LYS A 10 -64.82 -45.15 -10.59
N PHE A 11 -63.74 -44.74 -9.90
CA PHE A 11 -63.55 -43.35 -9.42
C PHE A 11 -62.06 -43.07 -9.17
N LEU A 12 -61.33 -42.78 -10.25
CA LEU A 12 -60.01 -42.15 -10.22
C LEU A 12 -60.24 -40.65 -10.45
N ASN A 13 -60.61 -39.85 -9.42
CA ASN A 13 -60.59 -38.38 -9.51
C ASN A 13 -60.85 -37.58 -8.21
N PHE A 14 -60.34 -37.99 -7.03
CA PHE A 14 -60.53 -37.15 -5.82
C PHE A 14 -59.32 -36.92 -4.89
N TYR A 15 -58.16 -37.54 -5.11
CA TYR A 15 -57.00 -37.33 -4.22
C TYR A 15 -55.94 -36.33 -4.70
N VAL A 16 -56.03 -35.84 -5.95
CA VAL A 16 -55.07 -34.84 -6.49
C VAL A 16 -55.51 -33.39 -6.22
N ILE A 17 -56.80 -33.17 -5.89
CA ILE A 17 -57.33 -31.82 -5.61
C ILE A 17 -57.13 -31.42 -4.13
N GLY A 18 -57.00 -32.39 -3.21
CA GLY A 18 -56.81 -32.12 -1.77
C GLY A 18 -55.41 -31.62 -1.38
N VAL A 19 -54.36 -32.01 -2.11
CA VAL A 19 -52.97 -31.62 -1.80
C VAL A 19 -52.63 -30.24 -2.38
N ILE A 20 -53.29 -29.84 -3.48
CA ILE A 20 -53.13 -28.52 -4.09
C ILE A 20 -53.82 -27.42 -3.25
N PHE A 21 -54.87 -27.76 -2.49
CA PHE A 21 -55.55 -26.81 -1.60
C PHE A 21 -54.79 -26.52 -0.29
N ALA A 22 -53.92 -27.43 0.18
CA ALA A 22 -53.10 -27.20 1.38
C ALA A 22 -51.88 -26.29 1.12
N VAL A 23 -51.36 -26.27 -0.11
CA VAL A 23 -50.22 -25.44 -0.51
C VAL A 23 -50.64 -24.00 -0.84
N LEU A 24 -51.91 -23.75 -1.17
CA LEU A 24 -52.43 -22.42 -1.47
C LEU A 24 -52.98 -21.66 -0.25
N ILE A 25 -53.21 -22.31 0.90
CA ILE A 25 -53.73 -21.65 2.12
C ILE A 25 -52.60 -21.24 3.11
N PHE A 26 -51.39 -21.79 2.99
CA PHE A 26 -50.22 -21.31 3.75
C PHE A 26 -49.37 -20.26 3.00
N GLY A 27 -49.84 -19.80 1.82
CA GLY A 27 -49.17 -18.77 1.01
C GLY A 27 -49.62 -17.33 1.28
N SER A 28 -50.56 -17.10 2.22
CA SER A 28 -51.11 -15.78 2.50
C SER A 28 -51.27 -15.58 4.00
N LEU A 29 -50.20 -15.17 4.67
CA LEU A 29 -50.17 -14.36 5.92
C LEU A 29 -48.74 -14.29 6.47
N VAL A 30 -47.81 -13.71 5.71
CA VAL A 30 -46.66 -12.97 6.27
C VAL A 30 -46.33 -11.84 5.30
N GLU A 31 -47.12 -10.76 5.35
CA GLU A 31 -46.58 -9.44 5.00
C GLU A 31 -45.59 -9.06 6.11
N CYS A 32 -44.33 -9.44 5.90
CA CYS A 32 -43.23 -8.73 6.55
C CYS A 32 -42.49 -8.03 5.44
N ARG A 33 -42.47 -6.68 5.49
CA ARG A 33 -41.67 -5.83 4.61
C ARG A 33 -40.21 -6.29 4.67
N VAL A 34 -39.77 -7.09 3.71
CA VAL A 34 -38.34 -7.32 3.47
C VAL A 34 -37.85 -6.09 2.72
N SER A 35 -37.30 -5.16 3.50
CA SER A 35 -36.35 -4.15 3.02
C SER A 35 -35.33 -4.82 2.10
N SER A 36 -35.03 -4.17 0.97
CA SER A 36 -34.11 -4.66 -0.05
C SER A 36 -32.75 -5.05 0.56
N SER A 37 -32.55 -6.33 0.85
CA SER A 37 -31.21 -6.84 1.13
C SER A 37 -30.42 -6.79 -0.17
N SER A 38 -29.32 -6.04 -0.15
CA SER A 38 -28.35 -6.07 -1.24
C SER A 38 -27.95 -7.52 -1.46
N LYS A 39 -28.20 -8.07 -2.65
CA LYS A 39 -27.71 -9.39 -3.03
C LYS A 39 -26.19 -9.34 -2.97
N LEU A 40 -25.61 -9.93 -1.93
CA LEU A 40 -24.17 -9.99 -1.75
C LEU A 40 -23.57 -10.83 -2.88
N ASN A 41 -22.60 -10.30 -3.62
CA ASN A 41 -21.89 -11.09 -4.64
C ASN A 41 -20.83 -11.99 -3.98
N ASN A 42 -20.44 -13.05 -4.67
CA ASN A 42 -19.30 -13.86 -4.24
C ASN A 42 -18.03 -12.98 -4.27
N PHE A 43 -17.15 -13.17 -3.29
CA PHE A 43 -15.88 -12.45 -3.23
C PHE A 43 -14.82 -13.31 -2.56
N ASP A 44 -13.56 -13.02 -2.88
CA ASP A 44 -12.43 -13.57 -2.18
C ASP A 44 -11.85 -12.57 -1.19
N TYR A 45 -11.19 -13.11 -0.17
CA TYR A 45 -10.43 -12.34 0.80
C TYR A 45 -9.22 -13.15 1.26
N THR A 46 -8.20 -12.46 1.76
CA THR A 46 -6.99 -13.10 2.28
C THR A 46 -7.09 -13.28 3.79
N ALA A 47 -6.91 -14.51 4.28
CA ALA A 47 -6.86 -14.77 5.72
C ALA A 47 -5.84 -15.86 6.07
N ILE A 48 -5.35 -15.88 7.31
CA ILE A 48 -4.55 -17.02 7.83
C ILE A 48 -5.38 -18.31 7.77
N ASN A 49 -6.65 -18.23 8.17
CA ASN A 49 -7.60 -19.33 8.16
C ASN A 49 -8.92 -18.93 7.48
N CYS A 50 -9.36 -19.75 6.53
CA CYS A 50 -10.65 -19.56 5.87
C CYS A 50 -11.78 -20.07 6.74
N ARG A 51 -12.91 -19.37 6.71
CA ARG A 51 -14.09 -19.72 7.51
C ARG A 51 -15.07 -20.51 6.66
N LYS A 52 -15.55 -21.62 7.21
CA LYS A 52 -16.58 -22.45 6.56
C LYS A 52 -17.96 -21.85 6.74
N HIS A 53 -18.19 -21.19 7.86
CA HIS A 53 -19.45 -20.56 8.22
C HIS A 53 -19.38 -19.06 7.96
N SER A 54 -20.50 -18.47 7.56
CA SER A 54 -20.59 -17.03 7.33
C SER A 54 -21.98 -16.49 7.59
N ALA A 55 -22.08 -15.20 7.92
CA ALA A 55 -23.34 -14.47 8.00
C ALA A 55 -23.12 -13.00 7.63
N VAL A 56 -24.19 -12.32 7.21
CA VAL A 56 -24.16 -10.89 6.89
C VAL A 56 -24.74 -10.13 8.09
N LEU A 57 -24.15 -8.99 8.43
CA LEU A 57 -24.57 -8.19 9.60
C LEU A 57 -26.06 -7.81 9.58
N THR A 58 -26.63 -7.58 8.39
CA THR A 58 -28.06 -7.29 8.20
C THR A 58 -28.98 -8.43 8.63
N ASP A 59 -28.50 -9.68 8.65
CA ASP A 59 -29.26 -10.84 9.11
C ASP A 59 -29.58 -10.75 10.62
N PHE A 60 -28.89 -9.86 11.34
CA PHE A 60 -29.04 -9.58 12.76
C PHE A 60 -29.75 -8.26 13.05
N GLY A 61 -30.43 -7.68 12.05
CA GLY A 61 -31.23 -6.46 12.20
C GLY A 61 -30.44 -5.16 12.14
N ALA A 62 -29.20 -5.18 11.66
CA ALA A 62 -28.40 -3.97 11.47
C ALA A 62 -28.92 -3.10 10.32
N VAL A 63 -28.79 -1.78 10.47
CA VAL A 63 -29.17 -0.76 9.47
C VAL A 63 -27.97 0.16 9.19
N GLY A 64 -27.56 0.22 7.93
CA GLY A 64 -26.36 0.93 7.46
C GLY A 64 -26.59 2.39 7.06
N ASP A 65 -27.41 3.14 7.81
CA ASP A 65 -27.82 4.53 7.52
C ASP A 65 -26.93 5.61 8.16
N GLY A 66 -25.97 5.21 8.99
CA GLY A 66 -25.08 6.09 9.77
C GLY A 66 -25.73 6.75 10.98
N LYS A 67 -26.97 6.35 11.32
CA LYS A 67 -27.77 6.93 12.41
C LYS A 67 -28.28 5.89 13.39
N THR A 68 -28.68 4.73 12.88
CA THR A 68 -29.16 3.61 13.68
C THR A 68 -27.98 3.00 14.45
N LEU A 69 -28.13 2.86 15.77
CA LEU A 69 -27.11 2.24 16.61
C LEU A 69 -27.14 0.71 16.44
N ASN A 70 -26.04 0.15 15.92
CA ASN A 70 -25.92 -1.25 15.53
C ASN A 70 -25.22 -2.13 16.56
N THR A 71 -24.88 -1.62 17.75
CA THR A 71 -24.14 -2.34 18.81
C THR A 71 -24.79 -3.70 19.11
N LYS A 72 -26.13 -3.73 19.22
CA LYS A 72 -26.89 -4.97 19.47
C LYS A 72 -26.80 -5.98 18.31
N ALA A 73 -26.80 -5.51 17.07
CA ALA A 73 -26.70 -6.37 15.89
C ALA A 73 -25.30 -7.00 15.78
N PHE A 74 -24.23 -6.22 16.01
CA PHE A 74 -22.87 -6.74 16.10
C PHE A 74 -22.73 -7.81 17.18
N ASN A 75 -23.19 -7.51 18.41
CA ASN A 75 -23.13 -8.46 19.52
C ASN A 75 -23.94 -9.74 19.24
N SER A 76 -25.12 -9.63 18.62
CA SER A 76 -25.95 -10.78 18.24
C SER A 76 -25.27 -11.64 17.18
N ALA A 77 -24.66 -11.01 16.17
CA ALA A 77 -23.92 -11.68 15.11
C ALA A 77 -22.73 -12.45 15.67
N ILE A 78 -21.91 -11.80 16.48
CA ILE A 78 -20.71 -12.41 17.08
C ILE A 78 -21.10 -13.57 18.00
N THR A 79 -22.12 -13.37 18.85
CA THR A 79 -22.62 -14.42 19.74
C THR A 79 -23.11 -15.63 18.95
N LYS A 80 -23.87 -15.41 17.86
CA LYS A 80 -24.37 -16.50 17.03
C LYS A 80 -23.25 -17.25 16.32
N LEU A 81 -22.27 -16.53 15.80
CA LEU A 81 -21.17 -17.09 15.03
C LEU A 81 -20.13 -17.80 15.89
N SER A 82 -20.01 -17.48 17.18
CA SER A 82 -19.10 -18.14 18.12
C SER A 82 -19.37 -19.64 18.26
N GLN A 83 -20.61 -20.10 18.02
CA GLN A 83 -20.98 -21.51 18.06
C GLN A 83 -20.18 -22.38 17.07
N TYR A 84 -19.58 -21.76 16.04
CA TYR A 84 -18.80 -22.43 15.01
C TYR A 84 -17.30 -22.53 15.34
N ALA A 85 -16.86 -22.09 16.52
CA ALA A 85 -15.45 -22.12 16.93
C ALA A 85 -14.79 -23.50 16.73
N ASN A 86 -15.47 -24.58 17.11
CA ASN A 86 -14.96 -25.96 16.98
C ASN A 86 -14.89 -26.48 15.53
N ASP A 87 -15.48 -25.78 14.55
CA ASP A 87 -15.46 -26.12 13.12
C ASP A 87 -14.63 -25.10 12.30
N GLY A 88 -13.60 -24.53 12.94
CA GLY A 88 -12.70 -23.55 12.32
C GLY A 88 -13.27 -22.14 12.23
N GLY A 89 -14.41 -21.88 12.87
CA GLY A 89 -14.92 -20.53 13.05
C GLY A 89 -15.81 -19.99 11.94
N ALA A 90 -16.08 -18.69 12.01
CA ALA A 90 -17.04 -18.03 11.15
C ALA A 90 -16.64 -16.62 10.68
N LEU A 91 -17.19 -16.24 9.54
CA LEU A 91 -17.03 -14.95 8.87
C LEU A 91 -18.29 -14.08 9.07
N LEU A 92 -18.13 -12.90 9.66
CA LEU A 92 -19.15 -11.86 9.67
C LEU A 92 -18.85 -10.83 8.58
N ILE A 93 -19.81 -10.59 7.70
CA ILE A 93 -19.68 -9.64 6.60
C ILE A 93 -20.46 -8.38 6.92
N VAL A 94 -19.77 -7.24 6.89
CA VAL A 94 -20.36 -5.90 6.98
C VAL A 94 -20.51 -5.37 5.54
N PRO A 95 -21.74 -5.26 5.01
CA PRO A 95 -21.96 -4.81 3.64
C PRO A 95 -21.77 -3.29 3.48
N PRO A 96 -21.77 -2.75 2.24
CA PRO A 96 -21.76 -1.32 1.99
C PRO A 96 -22.83 -0.58 2.82
N GLY A 97 -22.45 0.55 3.41
CA GLY A 97 -23.30 1.31 4.31
C GLY A 97 -22.52 1.94 5.46
N LYS A 98 -23.19 2.81 6.23
CA LYS A 98 -22.62 3.46 7.41
C LYS A 98 -23.21 2.82 8.67
N TRP A 99 -22.39 2.16 9.48
CA TRP A 99 -22.81 1.34 10.59
C TRP A 99 -22.39 2.01 11.90
N LEU A 100 -23.23 2.92 12.41
CA LEU A 100 -23.00 3.56 13.70
C LEU A 100 -23.06 2.51 14.81
N THR A 101 -22.05 2.45 15.66
CA THR A 101 -21.97 1.48 16.76
C THR A 101 -21.16 2.01 17.93
N GLY A 102 -21.53 1.55 19.13
CA GLY A 102 -20.67 1.56 20.30
C GLY A 102 -19.60 0.47 20.24
N SER A 103 -18.92 0.28 21.36
CA SER A 103 -17.92 -0.77 21.52
C SER A 103 -18.57 -2.17 21.39
N PHE A 104 -17.90 -3.07 20.67
CA PHE A 104 -18.29 -4.49 20.59
C PHE A 104 -17.08 -5.43 20.69
N ASN A 105 -17.32 -6.62 21.24
CA ASN A 105 -16.27 -7.58 21.58
C ASN A 105 -16.22 -8.73 20.57
N LEU A 106 -15.02 -9.06 20.09
CA LEU A 106 -14.78 -10.21 19.22
C LEU A 106 -14.68 -11.53 20.01
N THR A 107 -14.71 -12.65 19.28
CA THR A 107 -14.53 -14.02 19.79
C THR A 107 -13.45 -14.75 18.99
N SER A 108 -12.95 -15.89 19.49
CA SER A 108 -11.94 -16.72 18.80
C SER A 108 -12.49 -17.35 17.52
N HIS A 109 -11.60 -17.71 16.60
CA HIS A 109 -11.95 -18.30 15.30
C HIS A 109 -12.96 -17.44 14.53
N PHE A 110 -12.68 -16.13 14.46
CA PHE A 110 -13.61 -15.17 13.90
C PHE A 110 -12.97 -14.36 12.79
N THR A 111 -13.74 -14.06 11.75
CA THR A 111 -13.34 -13.10 10.72
C THR A 111 -14.39 -12.00 10.63
N LEU A 112 -14.01 -10.76 10.95
CA LEU A 112 -14.79 -9.56 10.61
C LEU A 112 -14.34 -9.08 9.23
N PHE A 113 -15.26 -9.01 8.27
CA PHE A 113 -14.98 -8.61 6.90
C PHE A 113 -15.80 -7.38 6.49
N LEU A 114 -15.14 -6.27 6.20
CA LEU A 114 -15.79 -5.05 5.72
C LEU A 114 -15.72 -4.99 4.19
N GLN A 115 -16.87 -4.98 3.54
CA GLN A 115 -16.93 -4.77 2.10
C GLN A 115 -16.44 -3.36 1.72
N LYS A 116 -16.12 -3.18 0.44
CA LYS A 116 -15.92 -1.86 -0.14
C LYS A 116 -17.13 -0.98 0.19
N ASP A 117 -16.90 0.27 0.53
CA ASP A 117 -17.92 1.26 0.93
C ASP A 117 -18.69 0.93 2.24
N ALA A 118 -18.28 -0.10 2.99
CA ALA A 118 -18.71 -0.30 4.37
C ALA A 118 -17.91 0.63 5.29
N ILE A 119 -18.60 1.37 6.15
CA ILE A 119 -18.00 2.30 7.11
C ILE A 119 -18.56 1.97 8.49
N ILE A 120 -17.74 1.41 9.39
CA ILE A 120 -18.07 1.34 10.81
C ILE A 120 -17.81 2.72 11.41
N LEU A 121 -18.82 3.32 12.05
CA LEU A 121 -18.72 4.64 12.67
C LEU A 121 -18.79 4.50 14.19
N GLY A 122 -17.76 4.96 14.90
CA GLY A 122 -17.73 4.96 16.37
C GLY A 122 -18.67 6.00 16.97
N SER A 123 -19.52 5.60 17.91
CA SER A 123 -20.47 6.52 18.58
C SER A 123 -19.77 7.66 19.31
N GLN A 124 -20.33 8.87 19.23
CA GLN A 124 -19.89 10.01 20.05
C GLN A 124 -20.58 10.04 21.43
N ASP A 125 -21.51 9.12 21.68
CA ASP A 125 -22.13 8.92 23.00
C ASP A 125 -21.21 8.07 23.88
N GLU A 126 -20.64 8.67 24.93
CA GLU A 126 -19.74 8.00 25.87
C GLU A 126 -20.38 6.81 26.61
N SER A 127 -21.71 6.76 26.73
CA SER A 127 -22.41 5.65 27.37
C SER A 127 -22.34 4.34 26.57
N GLU A 128 -22.00 4.44 25.28
CA GLU A 128 -21.79 3.31 24.36
C GLU A 128 -20.38 2.71 24.45
N TRP A 129 -19.55 3.20 25.38
CA TRP A 129 -18.17 2.78 25.59
C TRP A 129 -18.01 2.28 27.04
N PRO A 130 -18.04 0.95 27.26
CA PRO A 130 -17.82 0.38 28.58
C PRO A 130 -16.48 0.84 29.17
N GLN A 131 -16.41 1.04 30.49
CA GLN A 131 -15.16 1.42 31.15
C GLN A 131 -14.44 0.19 31.73
N PHE A 132 -13.12 0.18 31.60
CA PHE A 132 -12.23 -0.83 32.15
C PHE A 132 -11.23 -0.21 33.13
N PRO A 133 -10.66 -1.03 34.04
CA PRO A 133 -9.48 -0.64 34.78
C PRO A 133 -8.34 -0.24 33.84
N VAL A 134 -7.41 0.55 34.37
CA VAL A 134 -6.13 0.84 33.72
C VAL A 134 -5.39 -0.46 33.37
N LEU A 135 -4.52 -0.40 32.36
CA LEU A 135 -3.72 -1.55 31.96
C LEU A 135 -2.79 -1.98 33.12
N PRO A 136 -2.67 -3.29 33.41
CA PRO A 136 -1.86 -3.77 34.52
C PRO A 136 -0.41 -3.29 34.49
N SER A 137 0.15 -3.08 33.29
CA SER A 137 1.53 -2.62 33.10
C SER A 137 1.72 -1.10 33.05
N TYR A 138 0.69 -0.28 33.31
CA TYR A 138 0.76 1.18 33.12
C TYR A 138 0.47 2.05 34.36
N GLY A 139 -0.16 1.49 35.40
CA GLY A 139 -0.58 2.30 36.55
C GLY A 139 -1.57 3.41 36.17
N ASN A 140 -1.48 4.57 36.83
CA ASN A 140 -2.28 5.75 36.45
C ASN A 140 -1.71 6.38 35.18
N VAL A 141 -2.54 6.53 34.16
CA VAL A 141 -2.15 7.12 32.87
C VAL A 141 -2.48 8.61 32.80
N SER A 142 -1.67 9.38 32.06
CA SER A 142 -1.70 10.85 31.99
C SER A 142 -2.93 11.46 31.33
N ASP A 143 -3.73 10.67 30.62
CA ASP A 143 -4.85 11.14 29.81
C ASP A 143 -6.12 11.45 30.62
N ALA A 144 -6.13 11.17 31.93
CA ALA A 144 -7.31 11.27 32.76
C ALA A 144 -7.02 11.65 34.22
N SER A 145 -8.00 12.30 34.86
CA SER A 145 -7.95 12.70 36.27
C SER A 145 -8.31 11.57 37.26
N VAL A 146 -8.88 10.45 36.80
CA VAL A 146 -9.34 9.30 37.60
C VAL A 146 -8.86 7.97 37.00
N VAL A 147 -8.85 6.90 37.82
CA VAL A 147 -8.40 5.53 37.51
C VAL A 147 -9.38 4.83 36.54
N GLY A 148 -9.08 4.79 35.24
CA GLY A 148 -9.81 3.96 34.28
C GLY A 148 -9.62 4.35 32.81
N ARG A 149 -10.23 3.58 31.91
CA ARG A 149 -10.21 3.80 30.45
C ARG A 149 -11.52 3.36 29.79
N PHE A 150 -11.88 3.98 28.68
CA PHE A 150 -12.92 3.44 27.82
C PHE A 150 -12.45 2.19 27.07
N SER A 151 -13.36 1.26 26.80
CA SER A 151 -13.19 0.14 25.88
C SER A 151 -12.94 0.67 24.48
N SER A 152 -12.25 -0.10 23.63
CA SER A 152 -12.02 0.29 22.25
C SER A 152 -13.23 0.02 21.36
N LEU A 153 -13.32 0.65 20.19
CA LEU A 153 -14.49 0.48 19.30
C LEU A 153 -14.64 -0.98 18.89
N ILE A 154 -13.53 -1.60 18.50
CA ILE A 154 -13.41 -3.04 18.31
C ILE A 154 -12.47 -3.56 19.38
N PHE A 155 -13.02 -4.36 20.30
CA PHE A 155 -12.28 -4.90 21.43
C PHE A 155 -12.22 -6.43 21.39
N GLY A 156 -11.17 -7.01 21.96
CA GLY A 156 -11.03 -8.45 22.12
C GLY A 156 -10.02 -8.79 23.19
N THR A 157 -10.27 -9.85 23.97
CA THR A 157 -9.31 -10.35 24.96
C THR A 157 -9.32 -11.88 25.01
N ASN A 158 -8.16 -12.51 25.23
CA ASN A 158 -8.00 -13.97 25.26
C ASN A 158 -8.49 -14.67 23.99
N LEU A 159 -8.22 -14.08 22.83
CA LEU A 159 -8.67 -14.60 21.53
C LEU A 159 -7.60 -15.46 20.88
N THR A 160 -8.03 -16.42 20.06
CA THR A 160 -7.15 -17.13 19.13
C THR A 160 -7.75 -17.08 17.73
N ASP A 161 -6.90 -16.92 16.71
CA ASP A 161 -7.29 -17.04 15.30
C ASP A 161 -8.40 -16.03 14.94
N VAL A 162 -8.06 -14.74 14.98
CA VAL A 162 -8.99 -13.65 14.66
C VAL A 162 -8.47 -12.84 13.48
N THR A 163 -9.36 -12.56 12.53
CA THR A 163 -9.06 -11.76 11.35
C THR A 163 -10.01 -10.57 11.27
N ILE A 164 -9.49 -9.36 11.21
CA ILE A 164 -10.22 -8.13 10.91
C ILE A 164 -9.74 -7.68 9.53
N THR A 165 -10.56 -7.83 8.50
CA THR A 165 -10.15 -7.53 7.13
C THR A 165 -11.28 -6.99 6.26
N GLY A 166 -11.02 -6.76 4.97
CA GLY A 166 -12.01 -6.19 4.08
C GLY A 166 -11.51 -6.02 2.65
N ASN A 167 -12.36 -5.43 1.81
CA ASN A 167 -12.00 -4.93 0.48
C ASN A 167 -11.84 -3.40 0.55
N ASN A 168 -10.94 -2.95 1.42
CA ASN A 168 -10.74 -1.53 1.75
C ASN A 168 -11.95 -0.87 2.43
N GLY A 169 -12.69 -1.60 3.26
CA GLY A 169 -13.71 -1.02 4.13
C GLY A 169 -13.11 -0.08 5.18
N THR A 170 -13.91 0.86 5.68
CA THR A 170 -13.46 1.93 6.60
C THR A 170 -13.92 1.68 8.03
N ILE A 171 -13.05 1.96 9.00
CA ILE A 171 -13.40 2.10 10.41
C ILE A 171 -13.05 3.53 10.81
N ASP A 172 -14.07 4.33 11.13
CA ASP A 172 -13.94 5.73 11.51
C ASP A 172 -14.28 5.90 13.00
N GLY A 173 -13.30 6.36 13.77
CA GLY A 173 -13.45 6.59 15.21
C GLY A 173 -14.23 7.85 15.58
N GLN A 174 -14.54 8.72 14.60
CA GLN A 174 -15.12 10.05 14.81
C GLN A 174 -14.35 10.88 15.85
N GLY A 175 -13.02 10.84 15.75
CA GLY A 175 -12.06 11.34 16.75
C GLY A 175 -12.20 12.81 17.14
N SER A 176 -12.78 13.68 16.31
CA SER A 176 -12.90 15.13 16.58
C SER A 176 -13.58 15.42 17.93
N TYR A 177 -14.66 14.71 18.23
CA TYR A 177 -15.35 14.80 19.53
C TYR A 177 -14.39 14.54 20.70
N TRP A 178 -13.55 13.51 20.57
CA TRP A 178 -12.63 13.08 21.60
C TRP A 178 -11.44 14.02 21.74
N TRP A 179 -10.85 14.46 20.62
CA TRP A 179 -9.71 15.38 20.65
C TRP A 179 -10.07 16.75 21.23
N ASP A 180 -11.27 17.26 20.93
CA ASP A 180 -11.74 18.54 21.45
C ASP A 180 -11.95 18.49 22.96
N LYS A 181 -12.52 17.40 23.49
CA LYS A 181 -12.65 17.20 24.93
C LYS A 181 -11.29 17.00 25.60
N PHE A 182 -10.37 16.28 24.97
CA PHE A 182 -9.02 16.06 25.49
C PHE A 182 -8.25 17.38 25.63
N LYS A 183 -8.27 18.22 24.60
CA LYS A 183 -7.65 19.56 24.62
C LYS A 183 -8.23 20.47 25.71
N LYS A 184 -9.49 20.25 26.10
CA LYS A 184 -10.18 20.99 27.18
C LYS A 184 -10.00 20.34 28.56
N GLY A 185 -9.30 19.22 28.67
CA GLY A 185 -9.12 18.49 29.94
C GLY A 185 -10.43 17.94 30.51
N GLN A 186 -11.39 17.54 29.64
CA GLN A 186 -12.76 17.18 30.04
C GLN A 186 -12.97 15.68 30.28
N PHE A 187 -11.90 14.88 30.37
CA PHE A 187 -12.01 13.44 30.60
C PHE A 187 -11.66 13.04 32.03
N ASN A 188 -12.54 12.22 32.61
CA ASN A 188 -12.31 11.55 33.89
C ASN A 188 -11.63 10.18 33.70
N VAL A 189 -11.73 9.57 32.52
CA VAL A 189 -11.10 8.28 32.16
C VAL A 189 -10.44 8.41 30.79
N SER A 190 -9.46 7.54 30.50
CA SER A 190 -8.71 7.63 29.23
C SER A 190 -9.60 7.35 28.02
N ARG A 191 -9.33 8.08 26.92
CA ARG A 191 -10.03 7.95 25.63
C ARG A 191 -9.93 6.51 25.09
N PRO A 192 -10.95 6.06 24.33
CA PRO A 192 -10.91 4.75 23.70
C PRO A 192 -9.88 4.69 22.56
N TYR A 193 -9.51 3.48 22.15
CA TYR A 193 -8.77 3.24 20.89
C TYR A 193 -9.74 2.77 19.80
N LEU A 194 -9.26 2.72 18.56
CA LEU A 194 -10.07 2.20 17.45
C LEU A 194 -10.15 0.66 17.51
N ILE A 195 -9.00 -0.01 17.57
CA ILE A 195 -8.92 -1.48 17.65
C ILE A 195 -7.96 -1.85 18.78
N GLU A 196 -8.42 -2.65 19.74
CA GLU A 196 -7.58 -3.19 20.81
C GLU A 196 -7.79 -4.70 20.99
N ILE A 197 -6.69 -5.44 20.95
CA ILE A 197 -6.69 -6.90 21.10
C ILE A 197 -5.70 -7.27 22.20
N MET A 198 -6.22 -7.81 23.30
CA MET A 198 -5.46 -8.13 24.51
C MET A 198 -5.24 -9.63 24.66
N PHE A 199 -4.10 -10.06 25.20
CA PHE A 199 -3.87 -11.46 25.60
C PHE A 199 -4.20 -12.52 24.54
N SER A 200 -3.99 -12.21 23.26
CA SER A 200 -4.51 -13.02 22.15
C SER A 200 -3.40 -13.57 21.27
N ASP A 201 -3.72 -14.61 20.49
CA ASP A 201 -2.79 -15.29 19.59
C ASP A 201 -3.36 -15.40 18.16
N GLN A 202 -2.50 -15.37 17.14
CA GLN A 202 -2.91 -15.50 15.73
C GLN A 202 -3.92 -14.44 15.30
N ILE A 203 -3.45 -13.19 15.31
CA ILE A 203 -4.27 -12.02 14.99
C ILE A 203 -3.86 -11.48 13.62
N GLN A 204 -4.85 -11.24 12.76
CA GLN A 204 -4.66 -10.58 11.49
C GLN A 204 -5.52 -9.32 11.43
N ILE A 205 -4.92 -8.18 11.11
CA ILE A 205 -5.62 -6.93 10.81
C ILE A 205 -5.12 -6.47 9.44
N SER A 206 -5.98 -6.46 8.41
CA SER A 206 -5.51 -6.19 7.05
C SER A 206 -6.52 -5.65 6.05
N ASN A 207 -6.06 -4.99 4.98
CA ASN A 207 -6.89 -4.54 3.85
C ASN A 207 -8.04 -3.60 4.27
N LEU A 208 -7.74 -2.62 5.11
CA LEU A 208 -8.72 -1.68 5.69
C LEU A 208 -8.20 -0.25 5.67
N THR A 209 -9.13 0.69 5.67
CA THR A 209 -8.87 2.10 5.95
C THR A 209 -9.30 2.42 7.39
N LEU A 210 -8.38 2.95 8.20
CA LEU A 210 -8.65 3.37 9.58
C LEU A 210 -8.53 4.89 9.65
N VAL A 211 -9.57 5.57 10.12
CA VAL A 211 -9.56 7.04 10.17
C VAL A 211 -10.00 7.57 11.52
N ASN A 212 -9.43 8.72 11.89
CA ASN A 212 -9.88 9.55 13.00
C ASN A 212 -10.07 8.77 14.31
N SER A 213 -9.10 7.95 14.72
CA SER A 213 -9.20 7.28 16.02
C SER A 213 -9.34 8.30 17.17
N PRO A 214 -10.14 8.03 18.21
CA PRO A 214 -10.21 8.87 19.40
C PRO A 214 -8.85 9.08 20.08
N SER A 215 -7.98 8.07 19.97
CA SER A 215 -6.59 8.04 20.42
C SER A 215 -5.80 7.12 19.46
N TRP A 216 -5.12 6.08 19.94
CA TRP A 216 -4.37 5.12 19.10
C TRP A 216 -5.29 4.34 18.13
N HIS A 217 -4.80 4.02 16.93
CA HIS A 217 -5.59 3.26 15.96
C HIS A 217 -5.55 1.75 16.23
N VAL A 218 -4.37 1.13 16.26
CA VAL A 218 -4.24 -0.33 16.39
C VAL A 218 -3.37 -0.68 17.59
N HIS A 219 -3.97 -1.22 18.65
CA HIS A 219 -3.30 -1.54 19.91
C HIS A 219 -3.39 -3.04 20.26
N PRO A 220 -2.58 -3.91 19.62
CA PRO A 220 -2.38 -5.25 20.12
C PRO A 220 -1.50 -5.17 21.38
N ILE A 221 -1.99 -5.75 22.48
CA ILE A 221 -1.30 -5.73 23.75
C ILE A 221 -1.26 -7.13 24.38
N TYR A 222 -0.12 -7.49 24.97
CA TYR A 222 0.09 -8.81 25.60
C TYR A 222 -0.16 -9.99 24.65
N SER A 223 -0.03 -9.80 23.35
CA SER A 223 -0.51 -10.73 22.33
C SER A 223 0.63 -11.33 21.50
N SER A 224 0.38 -12.44 20.81
CA SER A 224 1.38 -13.14 19.99
C SER A 224 0.92 -13.48 18.58
N ASN A 225 1.87 -13.67 17.68
CA ASN A 225 1.62 -14.07 16.29
C ASN A 225 0.64 -13.11 15.58
N ILE A 226 1.03 -11.84 15.55
CA ILE A 226 0.20 -10.74 15.05
C ILE A 226 0.68 -10.34 13.66
N ILE A 227 -0.26 -10.10 12.75
CA ILE A 227 -0.01 -9.63 11.41
C ILE A 227 -0.86 -8.39 11.17
N VAL A 228 -0.20 -7.27 10.88
CA VAL A 228 -0.84 -6.01 10.47
C VAL A 228 -0.37 -5.66 9.06
N ASN A 229 -1.27 -5.72 8.08
CA ASN A 229 -0.89 -5.65 6.66
C ASN A 229 -1.85 -4.86 5.79
N ARG A 230 -1.34 -4.04 4.86
CA ARG A 230 -2.19 -3.31 3.89
C ARG A 230 -3.24 -2.43 4.58
N LEU A 231 -2.81 -1.71 5.61
CA LEU A 231 -3.62 -0.67 6.23
C LEU A 231 -3.30 0.70 5.65
N THR A 232 -4.36 1.48 5.45
CA THR A 232 -4.28 2.94 5.26
C THR A 232 -4.79 3.59 6.55
N ILE A 233 -3.91 4.26 7.30
CA ILE A 233 -4.25 4.90 8.57
C ILE A 233 -4.14 6.41 8.41
N LEU A 234 -5.23 7.15 8.70
CA LEU A 234 -5.30 8.59 8.48
C LEU A 234 -5.86 9.32 9.72
N ALA A 235 -5.07 10.24 10.26
CA ALA A 235 -5.53 11.25 11.19
C ALA A 235 -4.94 12.63 10.83
N PRO A 236 -5.60 13.74 11.21
CA PRO A 236 -5.02 15.06 11.03
C PRO A 236 -3.63 15.18 11.67
N LEU A 237 -2.69 15.86 10.99
CA LEU A 237 -1.27 15.90 11.40
C LEU A 237 -1.00 16.76 12.66
N ASP A 238 -2.04 17.32 13.27
CA ASP A 238 -1.98 18.16 14.45
C ASP A 238 -2.88 17.70 15.61
N VAL A 239 -3.41 16.47 15.54
CA VAL A 239 -4.23 15.90 16.61
C VAL A 239 -3.42 14.98 17.55
N PRO A 240 -3.70 15.02 18.86
CA PRO A 240 -2.83 14.40 19.86
C PRO A 240 -3.08 12.88 19.99
N ASN A 241 -2.00 12.12 20.17
CA ASN A 241 -2.01 10.69 20.51
C ASN A 241 -2.76 9.82 19.49
N THR A 242 -2.59 10.10 18.20
CA THR A 242 -3.23 9.35 17.12
C THR A 242 -2.31 8.31 16.50
N ASP A 243 -1.49 7.67 17.33
CA ASP A 243 -0.51 6.67 16.90
C ASP A 243 -1.15 5.64 15.94
N GLY A 244 -0.39 5.20 14.94
CA GLY A 244 -0.86 4.25 13.95
C GLY A 244 -0.96 2.82 14.50
N ILE A 245 0.19 2.19 14.75
CA ILE A 245 0.25 0.80 15.20
C ILE A 245 1.12 0.70 16.46
N ASN A 246 0.54 0.14 17.52
CA ASN A 246 1.10 0.14 18.87
C ASN A 246 1.27 -1.30 19.39
N PRO A 247 2.28 -2.07 18.94
CA PRO A 247 2.57 -3.35 19.58
C PRO A 247 3.11 -3.12 20.98
N ASP A 248 2.33 -3.55 21.98
CA ASP A 248 2.65 -3.36 23.39
C ASP A 248 2.78 -4.71 24.11
N SER A 249 3.96 -5.00 24.67
CA SER A 249 4.28 -6.29 25.27
C SER A 249 3.89 -7.50 24.38
N CYS A 250 4.14 -7.39 23.07
CA CYS A 250 3.75 -8.38 22.06
C CYS A 250 4.91 -9.26 21.58
N THR A 251 4.64 -10.49 21.13
CA THR A 251 5.67 -11.40 20.58
C THR A 251 5.32 -11.86 19.17
N ASN A 252 6.29 -11.98 18.26
CA ASN A 252 6.07 -12.46 16.89
C ASN A 252 5.09 -11.57 16.12
N VAL A 253 5.49 -10.33 15.85
CA VAL A 253 4.66 -9.33 15.18
C VAL A 253 5.20 -9.06 13.78
N ARG A 254 4.31 -9.04 12.78
CA ARG A 254 4.63 -8.74 11.40
C ARG A 254 3.80 -7.56 10.92
N ILE A 255 4.44 -6.41 10.80
CA ILE A 255 3.85 -5.16 10.29
C ILE A 255 4.40 -4.93 8.89
N GLU A 256 3.57 -5.04 7.85
CA GLU A 256 4.06 -4.85 6.48
C GLU A 256 3.07 -4.20 5.52
N ASP A 257 3.59 -3.48 4.52
CA ASP A 257 2.78 -2.86 3.45
C ASP A 257 1.75 -1.86 3.99
N ASN A 258 2.13 -0.96 4.91
CA ASN A 258 1.21 0.00 5.53
C ASN A 258 1.55 1.45 5.14
N TYR A 259 0.50 2.27 5.01
CA TYR A 259 0.58 3.72 4.81
C TYR A 259 -0.04 4.42 6.00
N ILE A 260 0.72 5.31 6.65
CA ILE A 260 0.30 5.96 7.90
C ILE A 260 0.54 7.46 7.84
N GLU A 261 -0.54 8.23 7.99
CA GLU A 261 -0.54 9.65 8.32
C GLU A 261 -1.08 9.82 9.74
N SER A 262 -0.25 10.36 10.63
CA SER A 262 -0.61 10.51 12.03
C SER A 262 -0.21 11.88 12.56
N GLY A 263 -1.00 12.41 13.49
CA GLY A 263 -0.60 13.55 14.31
C GLY A 263 0.45 13.19 15.36
N ASP A 264 0.70 11.90 15.58
CA ASP A 264 1.68 11.34 16.51
C ASP A 264 2.49 10.20 15.82
N ASP A 265 2.98 9.20 16.56
CA ASP A 265 3.89 8.17 16.05
C ASP A 265 3.23 7.24 15.00
N CYS A 266 3.88 6.97 13.86
CA CYS A 266 3.34 6.01 12.87
C CYS A 266 3.32 4.57 13.42
N ILE A 267 4.43 4.15 14.03
CA ILE A 267 4.51 2.91 14.81
C ILE A 267 5.11 3.25 16.18
N ALA A 268 4.47 2.81 17.26
CA ALA A 268 4.94 3.01 18.63
C ALA A 268 5.07 1.67 19.37
N ILE A 269 6.29 1.17 19.53
CA ILE A 269 6.57 -0.07 20.24
C ILE A 269 6.68 0.23 21.74
N LYS A 270 5.87 -0.47 22.54
CA LYS A 270 5.74 -0.26 23.98
C LYS A 270 5.84 -1.57 24.76
N SER A 271 6.01 -1.46 26.07
CA SER A 271 6.07 -2.59 27.00
C SER A 271 5.80 -2.16 28.46
N GLY A 272 4.82 -1.30 28.69
CA GLY A 272 4.47 -0.83 30.04
C GLY A 272 5.41 0.23 30.65
N LEU A 273 5.03 0.76 31.81
CA LEU A 273 5.55 1.98 32.39
C LEU A 273 6.00 1.78 33.85
N ASP A 274 7.22 2.22 34.15
CA ASP A 274 7.86 2.21 35.47
C ASP A 274 7.74 0.84 36.19
N GLU A 275 7.57 0.85 37.51
CA GLU A 275 7.46 -0.36 38.35
C GLU A 275 6.33 -1.31 37.89
N TYR A 276 5.25 -0.77 37.32
CA TYR A 276 4.15 -1.57 36.77
C TYR A 276 4.60 -2.42 35.59
N GLY A 277 5.36 -1.83 34.66
CA GLY A 277 5.94 -2.56 33.53
C GLY A 277 7.03 -3.53 33.97
N ILE A 278 7.85 -3.16 34.95
CA ILE A 278 8.92 -4.01 35.51
C ILE A 278 8.31 -5.27 36.16
N ILE A 279 7.33 -5.11 37.04
CA ILE A 279 6.66 -6.22 37.73
C ILE A 279 5.88 -7.09 36.74
N PHE A 280 5.22 -6.47 35.75
CA PHE A 280 4.49 -7.23 34.73
C PHE A 280 5.42 -8.08 33.85
N GLY A 281 6.64 -7.57 33.57
CA GLY A 281 7.75 -8.38 33.08
C GLY A 281 7.55 -9.01 31.70
N LYS A 282 6.69 -8.41 30.85
CA LYS A 282 6.39 -8.94 29.52
C LYS A 282 6.96 -8.04 28.43
N PRO A 283 8.01 -8.46 27.70
CA PRO A 283 8.63 -7.62 26.67
C PRO A 283 7.84 -7.59 25.36
N SER A 284 8.09 -6.56 24.55
CA SER A 284 7.80 -6.56 23.11
C SER A 284 8.99 -7.13 22.34
N GLN A 285 8.79 -8.22 21.60
CA GLN A 285 9.88 -8.92 20.92
C GLN A 285 9.53 -9.67 19.63
N HIS A 286 10.55 -9.93 18.80
CA HIS A 286 10.41 -10.60 17.50
C HIS A 286 9.42 -9.84 16.61
N ILE A 287 9.75 -8.57 16.34
CA ILE A 287 8.91 -7.66 15.55
C ILE A 287 9.61 -7.41 14.22
N ILE A 288 8.96 -7.74 13.11
CA ILE A 288 9.39 -7.33 11.77
C ILE A 288 8.48 -6.22 11.26
N ILE A 289 9.09 -5.11 10.85
CA ILE A 289 8.43 -3.96 10.22
C ILE A 289 9.01 -3.83 8.82
N ARG A 290 8.20 -3.86 7.76
CA ARG A 290 8.73 -3.62 6.42
C ARG A 290 7.78 -3.02 5.40
N ARG A 291 8.33 -2.33 4.41
CA ARG A 291 7.54 -1.64 3.36
C ARG A 291 6.51 -0.71 4.02
N LEU A 292 7.02 0.19 4.85
CA LEU A 292 6.25 1.18 5.61
C LEU A 292 6.42 2.56 4.98
N THR A 293 5.31 3.28 4.83
CA THR A 293 5.31 4.71 4.50
C THR A 293 4.73 5.50 5.66
N CYS A 294 5.46 6.52 6.11
CA CYS A 294 5.04 7.35 7.24
C CYS A 294 5.13 8.86 6.93
N ILE A 295 4.07 9.58 7.33
CA ILE A 295 4.06 11.04 7.49
C ILE A 295 3.64 11.36 8.93
N SER A 296 4.55 11.96 9.69
CA SER A 296 4.25 12.44 11.06
C SER A 296 5.09 13.67 11.41
N PRO A 297 4.65 14.88 11.00
CA PRO A 297 5.47 16.09 11.10
C PRO A 297 5.88 16.49 12.52
N LYS A 298 5.17 15.94 13.53
CA LYS A 298 5.37 16.26 14.95
C LYS A 298 5.85 15.06 15.78
N SER A 299 6.10 13.90 15.17
CA SER A 299 6.47 12.68 15.89
C SER A 299 7.36 11.73 15.08
N ALA A 300 7.38 10.43 15.39
CA ALA A 300 8.31 9.47 14.80
C ALA A 300 7.68 8.54 13.74
N MET A 301 8.52 8.08 12.81
CA MET A 301 8.19 6.92 11.96
C MET A 301 8.12 5.65 12.79
N ILE A 302 9.14 5.40 13.61
CA ILE A 302 9.14 4.33 14.61
C ILE A 302 9.58 4.93 15.94
N ALA A 303 8.65 5.00 16.89
CA ALA A 303 8.94 5.27 18.28
C ALA A 303 9.10 3.98 19.07
N ILE A 304 10.08 3.96 19.96
CA ILE A 304 10.32 2.90 20.93
C ILE A 304 10.28 3.55 22.31
N GLY A 305 9.26 3.22 23.11
CA GLY A 305 8.95 3.86 24.37
C GLY A 305 7.99 5.06 24.27
N SER A 306 7.86 5.91 25.29
CA SER A 306 8.68 5.91 26.51
C SER A 306 8.36 4.78 27.48
N GLU A 307 7.24 4.11 27.25
CA GLU A 307 6.69 3.03 28.06
C GLU A 307 7.37 1.73 27.60
N MET A 308 8.56 1.44 28.15
CA MET A 308 9.44 0.34 27.74
C MET A 308 9.87 -0.57 28.89
N SER A 309 9.25 -0.42 30.05
CA SER A 309 9.73 -0.95 31.34
C SER A 309 9.75 -2.48 31.42
N GLY A 310 8.88 -3.17 30.69
CA GLY A 310 8.89 -4.64 30.54
C GLY A 310 9.92 -5.18 29.53
N GLY A 311 10.58 -4.30 28.77
CA GLY A 311 11.62 -4.64 27.80
C GLY A 311 11.16 -4.61 26.33
N ILE A 312 12.05 -4.20 25.43
CA ILE A 312 11.85 -4.24 23.98
C ILE A 312 13.09 -4.86 23.34
N GLN A 313 12.94 -5.93 22.55
CA GLN A 313 14.08 -6.59 21.90
C GLN A 313 13.77 -7.23 20.54
N ASP A 314 14.79 -7.46 19.71
CA ASP A 314 14.67 -8.11 18.39
C ASP A 314 13.59 -7.46 17.51
N VAL A 315 13.78 -6.16 17.29
CA VAL A 315 12.96 -5.37 16.36
C VAL A 315 13.76 -5.22 15.07
N ARG A 316 13.26 -5.84 14.00
CA ARG A 316 13.83 -5.81 12.66
C ARG A 316 12.97 -4.90 11.81
N ALA A 317 13.56 -3.87 11.23
CA ALA A 317 12.86 -2.93 10.37
C ALA A 317 13.60 -2.78 9.05
N GLU A 318 12.92 -3.00 7.92
CA GLU A 318 13.50 -2.90 6.58
C GLU A 318 12.58 -2.20 5.58
N ASP A 319 13.14 -1.63 4.51
CA ASP A 319 12.36 -0.99 3.44
C ASP A 319 11.39 0.09 3.98
N LEU A 320 11.97 1.11 4.63
CA LEU A 320 11.22 2.15 5.33
C LEU A 320 11.30 3.47 4.56
N THR A 321 10.15 4.13 4.41
CA THR A 321 10.07 5.47 3.81
C THR A 321 9.37 6.43 4.77
N ALA A 322 10.03 7.54 5.11
CA ALA A 322 9.45 8.61 5.93
C ALA A 322 9.60 9.97 5.25
N ILE A 323 8.53 10.75 5.31
CA ILE A 323 8.46 12.05 4.66
C ILE A 323 7.81 13.08 5.55
N ASN A 324 8.46 14.23 5.69
CA ASN A 324 7.98 15.32 6.53
C ASN A 324 7.61 14.77 7.91
N THR A 325 8.60 14.12 8.53
CA THR A 325 8.45 13.43 9.81
C THR A 325 9.46 13.99 10.80
N GLU A 326 9.08 14.25 12.05
CA GLU A 326 10.02 14.85 13.02
C GLU A 326 11.24 13.94 13.21
N SER A 327 11.02 12.63 13.35
CA SER A 327 12.11 11.66 13.50
C SER A 327 11.91 10.32 12.81
N ALA A 328 13.01 9.71 12.36
CA ALA A 328 12.93 8.36 11.78
C ALA A 328 12.74 7.31 12.90
N VAL A 329 13.81 6.97 13.62
CA VAL A 329 13.74 6.06 14.77
C VAL A 329 13.99 6.85 16.06
N ARG A 330 13.00 6.85 16.94
CA ARG A 330 13.00 7.61 18.20
C ARG A 330 12.89 6.68 19.41
N ILE A 331 13.96 6.57 20.19
CA ILE A 331 13.99 5.81 21.44
C ILE A 331 13.86 6.79 22.61
N LYS A 332 12.80 6.62 23.40
CA LYS A 332 12.44 7.49 24.54
C LYS A 332 12.56 6.69 25.83
N THR A 333 13.26 7.20 26.83
CA THR A 333 13.28 6.61 28.18
C THR A 333 13.63 7.66 29.25
N ALA A 334 13.61 7.24 30.52
CA ALA A 334 13.86 8.08 31.69
C ALA A 334 14.49 7.29 32.84
N VAL A 335 15.18 7.98 33.75
CA VAL A 335 15.51 7.45 35.08
C VAL A 335 14.20 7.03 35.77
N GLY A 336 14.11 5.78 36.23
CA GLY A 336 12.87 5.24 36.82
C GLY A 336 12.13 4.24 35.93
N ARG A 337 12.45 4.21 34.62
CA ARG A 337 11.82 3.25 33.70
C ARG A 337 12.28 1.81 33.93
N GLY A 338 13.53 1.59 34.34
CA GLY A 338 14.14 0.26 34.33
C GLY A 338 14.07 -0.41 32.95
N GLY A 339 14.00 -1.74 32.92
CA GLY A 339 13.84 -2.50 31.67
C GLY A 339 15.00 -2.35 30.68
N PHE A 340 14.73 -2.64 29.41
CA PHE A 340 15.73 -2.59 28.35
C PHE A 340 15.14 -2.28 26.96
N VAL A 341 15.95 -1.68 26.09
CA VAL A 341 15.75 -1.66 24.64
C VAL A 341 17.02 -2.20 24.00
N LYS A 342 16.93 -3.35 23.34
CA LYS A 342 18.10 -3.98 22.73
C LYS A 342 17.83 -4.71 21.43
N ASP A 343 18.88 -5.06 20.70
CA ASP A 343 18.77 -5.84 19.47
C ASP A 343 17.77 -5.21 18.47
N ILE A 344 17.97 -3.91 18.23
CA ILE A 344 17.20 -3.14 17.26
C ILE A 344 18.00 -3.13 15.96
N PHE A 345 17.38 -3.58 14.88
CA PHE A 345 18.02 -3.74 13.57
C PHE A 345 17.20 -2.99 12.54
N VAL A 346 17.77 -1.92 11.99
CA VAL A 346 17.09 -1.07 11.02
C VAL A 346 17.94 -1.01 9.77
N LYS A 347 17.38 -1.42 8.64
CA LYS A 347 18.04 -1.43 7.33
C LYS A 347 17.20 -0.74 6.28
N GLY A 348 17.82 -0.05 5.32
CA GLY A 348 17.10 0.42 4.14
C GLY A 348 16.09 1.51 4.48
N MET A 349 16.59 2.62 5.00
CA MET A 349 15.78 3.81 5.27
C MET A 349 15.95 4.84 4.15
N ASN A 350 14.85 5.22 3.52
CA ASN A 350 14.78 6.34 2.59
C ASN A 350 13.98 7.48 3.21
N LEU A 351 14.67 8.56 3.51
CA LEU A 351 14.24 9.55 4.48
C LEU A 351 14.28 10.93 3.82
N ASN A 352 13.20 11.70 3.95
CA ASN A 352 13.21 13.06 3.44
C ASN A 352 12.45 14.05 4.31
N THR A 353 13.09 15.19 4.58
CA THR A 353 12.56 16.29 5.36
C THR A 353 12.28 15.84 6.78
N MET A 354 13.32 15.92 7.61
CA MET A 354 13.23 15.52 9.00
C MET A 354 14.11 16.33 9.92
N LYS A 355 13.68 16.38 11.17
CA LYS A 355 14.44 17.05 12.21
C LYS A 355 15.53 16.14 12.76
N TYR A 356 15.22 14.88 13.06
CA TYR A 356 16.18 13.92 13.62
C TYR A 356 16.17 12.58 12.86
N VAL A 357 17.31 12.14 12.32
CA VAL A 357 17.40 10.78 11.75
C VAL A 357 17.50 9.76 12.88
N PHE A 358 18.48 9.95 13.76
CA PHE A 358 18.68 9.10 14.94
C PHE A 358 18.35 9.88 16.20
N TRP A 359 17.31 9.46 16.94
CA TRP A 359 16.94 10.15 18.17
C TRP A 359 16.84 9.17 19.34
N ILE A 360 17.71 9.32 20.32
CA ILE A 360 17.71 8.53 21.55
C ILE A 360 17.82 9.52 22.72
N ILE A 361 16.88 9.48 23.66
CA ILE A 361 16.88 10.35 24.84
C ILE A 361 16.57 9.59 26.13
N GLY A 362 17.40 9.79 27.15
CA GLY A 362 17.21 9.30 28.52
C GLY A 362 16.54 10.29 29.48
N SER A 363 16.10 11.45 28.99
CA SER A 363 15.57 12.56 29.78
C SER A 363 14.05 12.78 29.61
N TYR A 364 13.29 11.73 29.27
CA TYR A 364 11.85 11.83 29.03
C TYR A 364 11.04 11.83 30.33
N GLN A 365 10.94 12.98 31.01
CA GLN A 365 10.45 13.16 32.40
C GLN A 365 8.95 12.88 32.67
N SER A 366 8.30 12.01 31.89
CA SER A 366 6.94 11.53 32.18
C SER A 366 7.01 10.28 33.05
N HIS A 367 6.13 10.10 34.04
CA HIS A 367 6.06 8.88 34.88
C HIS A 367 4.60 8.55 35.17
N ALA A 368 4.31 7.29 35.52
CA ALA A 368 2.95 6.86 35.88
C ALA A 368 2.45 7.60 37.14
N ASP A 369 3.34 7.78 38.11
CA ASP A 369 3.08 8.51 39.35
C ASP A 369 4.39 9.02 39.98
N THR A 370 4.31 9.55 41.20
CA THR A 370 5.47 10.07 41.94
C THR A 370 6.25 8.98 42.71
N LYS A 371 5.91 7.69 42.56
CA LYS A 371 6.47 6.58 43.32
C LYS A 371 7.46 5.72 42.52
N PHE A 372 7.82 6.12 41.31
CA PHE A 372 8.83 5.41 40.52
C PHE A 372 10.17 5.28 41.29
N ASP A 373 10.89 4.18 41.09
CA ASP A 373 12.20 3.98 41.72
C ASP A 373 13.29 4.75 40.95
N PRO A 374 13.88 5.83 41.50
CA PRO A 374 14.93 6.58 40.80
C PRO A 374 16.22 5.76 40.58
N LYS A 375 16.36 4.57 41.17
CA LYS A 375 17.47 3.65 40.92
C LYS A 375 17.21 2.69 39.76
N ALA A 376 15.98 2.60 39.27
CA ALA A 376 15.63 1.76 38.13
C ALA A 376 16.09 2.42 36.82
N LEU A 377 17.33 2.15 36.42
CA LEU A 377 17.92 2.69 35.20
C LEU A 377 17.68 1.79 33.98
N PRO A 378 17.22 2.33 32.85
CA PRO A 378 17.00 1.58 31.61
C PRO A 378 18.32 1.16 30.94
N LYS A 379 18.36 -0.05 30.38
CA LYS A 379 19.49 -0.52 29.56
C LYS A 379 19.21 -0.40 28.07
N ILE A 380 19.94 0.48 27.39
CA ILE A 380 19.87 0.66 25.93
C ILE A 380 21.15 0.13 25.30
N ASN A 381 21.07 -0.95 24.52
CA ASN A 381 22.23 -1.55 23.87
C ASN A 381 21.93 -2.27 22.55
N GLY A 382 22.87 -2.32 21.60
CA GLY A 382 22.66 -3.10 20.37
C GLY A 382 21.66 -2.44 19.43
N ILE A 383 21.85 -1.15 19.14
CA ILE A 383 21.01 -0.38 18.23
C ILE A 383 21.75 -0.25 16.90
N ASN A 384 21.25 -0.93 15.87
CA ASN A 384 21.94 -1.12 14.60
C ASN A 384 21.17 -0.43 13.47
N TYR A 385 21.84 0.49 12.79
CA TYR A 385 21.35 1.16 11.61
C TYR A 385 22.26 0.85 10.43
N ARG A 386 21.66 0.49 9.31
CA ARG A 386 22.36 0.13 8.08
C ARG A 386 21.61 0.70 6.87
N ASP A 387 22.34 1.11 5.84
CA ASP A 387 21.77 1.53 4.55
C ASP A 387 20.72 2.66 4.72
N VAL A 388 21.19 3.81 5.19
CA VAL A 388 20.36 4.99 5.47
C VAL A 388 20.67 6.09 4.47
N ILE A 389 19.65 6.53 3.73
CA ILE A 389 19.74 7.69 2.84
C ILE A 389 18.73 8.71 3.35
N ALA A 390 19.22 9.87 3.79
CA ALA A 390 18.38 10.94 4.27
C ALA A 390 18.67 12.25 3.55
N LYS A 391 17.62 12.99 3.21
CA LYS A 391 17.71 14.33 2.61
C LYS A 391 16.94 15.34 3.44
N ASN A 392 17.37 16.60 3.38
CA ASN A 392 16.75 17.70 4.12
C ASN A 392 16.70 17.42 5.63
N VAL A 393 17.84 17.04 6.21
CA VAL A 393 17.96 16.71 7.64
C VAL A 393 18.39 17.93 8.46
N THR A 394 17.71 18.22 9.57
CA THR A 394 18.13 19.32 10.48
C THR A 394 19.25 18.88 11.44
N ILE A 395 19.09 17.72 12.07
CA ILE A 395 20.02 17.13 13.04
C ILE A 395 20.18 15.65 12.67
N ALA A 396 21.41 15.23 12.37
CA ALA A 396 21.71 13.85 12.01
C ALA A 396 21.42 12.91 13.19
N GLY A 397 21.92 13.27 14.38
CA GLY A 397 21.69 12.48 15.58
C GLY A 397 21.56 13.33 16.83
N LYS A 398 20.54 13.02 17.64
CA LYS A 398 20.43 13.48 19.03
C LYS A 398 20.43 12.25 19.93
N LEU A 399 21.57 11.95 20.52
CA LEU A 399 21.86 10.73 21.26
C LEU A 399 22.29 11.11 22.68
N GLU A 400 21.33 11.13 23.59
CA GLU A 400 21.52 11.59 24.97
C GLU A 400 21.20 10.44 25.92
N GLY A 401 22.24 9.84 26.50
CA GLY A 401 22.13 8.86 27.56
C GLY A 401 21.77 9.45 28.91
N ILE A 402 21.89 8.62 29.94
CA ILE A 402 21.71 9.04 31.33
C ILE A 402 23.11 9.28 31.93
N SER A 403 23.28 10.40 32.63
CA SER A 403 24.53 10.74 33.30
C SER A 403 25.01 9.58 34.17
N ASN A 404 26.24 9.11 33.95
CA ASN A 404 26.87 7.96 34.61
C ASN A 404 26.27 6.57 34.29
N ASP A 405 25.30 6.45 33.38
CA ASP A 405 24.80 5.18 32.83
C ASP A 405 24.57 5.29 31.31
N PRO A 406 25.67 5.27 30.52
CA PRO A 406 25.59 5.60 29.11
C PRO A 406 24.85 4.54 28.28
N PHE A 407 24.22 4.97 27.19
CA PHE A 407 23.66 4.04 26.19
C PHE A 407 24.77 3.49 25.30
N THR A 408 24.81 2.19 25.07
CA THR A 408 25.97 1.53 24.45
C THR A 408 25.60 0.74 23.19
N GLY A 409 26.60 0.21 22.47
CA GLY A 409 26.35 -0.68 21.34
C GLY A 409 25.53 -0.06 20.21
N ILE A 410 25.67 1.26 20.01
CA ILE A 410 25.08 1.94 18.85
C ILE A 410 25.99 1.67 17.64
N CYS A 411 25.44 1.11 16.57
CA CYS A 411 26.14 0.88 15.32
C CYS A 411 25.41 1.61 14.19
N ILE A 412 26.11 2.46 13.46
CA ILE A 412 25.57 3.12 12.26
C ILE A 412 26.52 2.86 11.08
N SER A 413 26.04 2.17 10.05
CA SER A 413 26.84 1.87 8.85
C SER A 413 26.12 2.28 7.58
N ASN A 414 26.89 2.75 6.58
CA ASN A 414 26.38 3.15 5.27
C ASN A 414 25.22 4.16 5.39
N ALA A 415 25.49 5.32 5.98
CA ALA A 415 24.50 6.37 6.19
C ALA A 415 24.92 7.67 5.50
N THR A 416 24.16 8.09 4.49
CA THR A 416 24.36 9.34 3.77
C THR A 416 23.24 10.31 4.11
N LEU A 417 23.56 11.35 4.87
CA LEU A 417 22.60 12.33 5.37
C LEU A 417 22.93 13.70 4.75
N GLU A 418 22.12 14.11 3.79
CA GLU A 418 22.17 15.45 3.20
C GLU A 418 21.50 16.43 4.17
N MET A 419 22.35 17.17 4.90
CA MET A 419 21.95 18.15 5.90
C MET A 419 21.33 19.39 5.25
N LEU A 420 20.30 19.96 5.89
CA LEU A 420 19.78 21.27 5.55
C LEU A 420 20.83 22.34 5.87
N VAL A 421 21.40 22.94 4.81
CA VAL A 421 22.26 24.11 4.94
C VAL A 421 21.36 25.32 5.21
N LYS A 422 21.29 25.78 6.46
CA LYS A 422 20.73 27.10 6.74
C LYS A 422 21.72 28.15 6.22
N LYS A 423 21.35 28.88 5.16
CA LYS A 423 22.05 30.11 4.78
C LYS A 423 21.91 31.10 5.95
N ASP A 424 22.96 31.87 6.25
CA ASP A 424 23.05 32.80 7.39
C ASP A 424 22.19 34.05 7.27
N ALA A 425 21.19 34.16 8.13
CA ALA A 425 21.08 35.20 9.15
C ALA A 425 19.91 34.77 10.07
N ASP A 426 19.84 35.06 11.36
CA ASP A 426 20.25 36.20 12.16
C ASP A 426 21.74 36.31 12.51
N ILE A 427 22.29 37.50 12.29
CA ILE A 427 23.36 38.02 13.14
C ILE A 427 22.82 39.31 13.76
N GLU A 428 22.31 39.22 14.98
CA GLU A 428 22.43 40.33 15.92
C GLU A 428 22.64 39.82 17.35
N MET A 429 23.79 40.23 17.88
CA MET A 429 24.26 40.27 19.27
C MET A 429 23.88 39.11 20.21
N GLY A 430 24.81 38.17 20.36
CA GLY A 430 24.94 37.36 21.58
C GLY A 430 25.17 35.88 21.31
N VAL A 431 26.44 35.47 21.34
CA VAL A 431 26.95 34.10 21.55
C VAL A 431 25.97 32.97 21.16
N HIS A 432 25.98 32.53 19.90
CA HIS A 432 25.30 31.29 19.53
C HIS A 432 26.25 30.23 18.96
N LYS A 433 26.33 29.13 19.71
CA LYS A 433 26.99 27.87 19.38
C LYS A 433 26.46 27.35 18.04
N VAL A 434 27.35 27.14 17.07
CA VAL A 434 27.07 26.36 15.86
C VAL A 434 26.42 25.04 16.28
N LYS A 435 25.16 24.81 15.91
CA LYS A 435 24.49 23.52 16.19
C LYS A 435 25.15 22.45 15.34
N LEU A 436 25.92 21.58 15.99
CA LEU A 436 26.56 20.45 15.34
C LEU A 436 25.48 19.50 14.78
N PRO A 437 25.72 18.85 13.62
CA PRO A 437 24.83 17.82 13.08
C PRO A 437 24.55 16.68 14.07
N TRP A 438 25.46 16.46 15.01
CA TRP A 438 25.39 15.43 16.03
C TRP A 438 25.46 16.05 17.42
N ASN A 439 24.49 15.71 18.27
CA ASN A 439 24.55 15.94 19.70
C ASN A 439 24.63 14.59 20.41
N CYS A 440 25.76 14.32 21.05
CA CYS A 440 26.01 13.07 21.74
C CYS A 440 26.46 13.36 23.17
N THR A 441 25.84 12.71 24.14
CA THR A 441 26.22 12.79 25.55
C THR A 441 25.87 11.45 26.19
N ASP A 442 26.78 10.90 27.00
CA ASP A 442 26.58 9.60 27.68
C ASP A 442 26.14 8.48 26.72
N VAL A 443 26.81 8.37 25.57
CA VAL A 443 26.60 7.27 24.61
C VAL A 443 27.92 6.66 24.16
N SER A 444 27.90 5.43 23.66
CA SER A 444 29.03 4.79 23.00
C SER A 444 28.61 3.87 21.86
N GLY A 445 29.45 3.80 20.84
CA GLY A 445 29.15 3.02 19.64
C GLY A 445 30.25 3.07 18.60
N VAL A 446 29.90 2.71 17.37
CA VAL A 446 30.81 2.65 16.22
C VAL A 446 30.07 3.08 14.96
N THR A 447 30.79 3.74 14.05
CA THR A 447 30.24 4.12 12.74
C THR A 447 31.11 3.63 11.60
N SER A 448 30.53 3.47 10.41
CA SER A 448 31.29 3.19 9.17
C SER A 448 30.58 3.78 7.96
N ASN A 449 31.29 4.47 7.09
CA ASN A 449 30.70 5.12 5.90
C ASN A 449 29.49 6.01 6.26
N VAL A 450 29.66 6.89 7.24
CA VAL A 450 28.61 7.81 7.71
C VAL A 450 29.00 9.25 7.36
N VAL A 451 28.10 9.96 6.67
CA VAL A 451 28.27 11.36 6.27
C VAL A 451 27.00 12.14 6.69
N PRO A 452 27.11 13.25 7.44
CA PRO A 452 28.33 13.90 7.93
C PRO A 452 28.97 13.13 9.10
N GLN A 453 30.26 13.41 9.36
CA GLN A 453 31.04 12.72 10.38
C GLN A 453 30.35 12.76 11.76
N PRO A 454 30.16 11.60 12.41
CA PRO A 454 29.59 11.51 13.76
C PRO A 454 30.45 12.13 14.86
N CYS A 455 29.85 12.29 16.04
CA CYS A 455 30.53 12.72 17.26
C CYS A 455 31.63 11.72 17.70
N ALA A 456 32.58 12.18 18.53
CA ALA A 456 33.70 11.36 19.00
C ALA A 456 33.29 10.11 19.81
N LEU A 457 32.08 10.10 20.37
CA LEU A 457 31.49 8.95 21.07
C LEU A 457 31.05 7.82 20.13
N LEU A 458 31.05 8.08 18.82
CA LEU A 458 30.75 7.12 17.75
C LEU A 458 31.89 7.06 16.72
N PRO A 459 33.10 6.61 17.12
CA PRO A 459 34.27 6.61 16.26
C PRO A 459 34.06 5.81 14.96
N LEU A 460 34.69 6.31 13.90
CA LEU A 460 34.70 5.65 12.60
C LEU A 460 35.58 4.39 12.65
N LYS A 461 35.06 3.27 12.16
CA LYS A 461 35.81 2.04 11.87
C LYS A 461 35.77 1.74 10.38
N GLU A 462 36.94 1.58 9.77
CA GLU A 462 37.05 1.14 8.38
C GLU A 462 36.46 -0.25 8.21
N LYS A 463 35.66 -0.46 7.16
CA LYS A 463 35.10 -1.77 6.75
C LYS A 463 34.25 -2.46 7.83
N LEU A 464 33.44 -1.70 8.57
CA LEU A 464 32.45 -2.24 9.49
C LEU A 464 31.05 -2.19 8.83
N GLU A 465 30.32 -3.29 8.90
CA GLU A 465 28.91 -3.34 8.52
C GLU A 465 28.08 -3.64 9.77
N CYS A 466 27.06 -2.82 10.04
CA CYS A 466 26.24 -3.01 11.21
C CYS A 466 25.36 -4.25 11.05
N PRO A 467 25.21 -5.05 12.13
CA PRO A 467 24.39 -6.26 12.12
C PRO A 467 22.98 -6.02 11.58
N TYR A 468 22.54 -6.94 10.73
CA TYR A 468 21.13 -7.17 10.43
C TYR A 468 20.92 -8.69 10.34
N PRO A 469 20.05 -9.28 11.16
CA PRO A 469 19.84 -10.73 11.17
C PRO A 469 19.45 -11.26 9.80
N SER A 470 20.05 -12.38 9.39
CA SER A 470 19.75 -13.02 8.09
C SER A 470 18.73 -14.16 8.21
N ASP A 471 18.54 -14.67 9.42
CA ASP A 471 17.44 -15.54 9.77
C ASP A 471 16.11 -14.79 9.66
N LYS A 472 15.04 -15.54 9.39
CA LYS A 472 13.68 -14.99 9.37
C LYS A 472 13.01 -15.25 10.70
N LEU A 473 12.22 -14.29 11.15
CA LEU A 473 11.33 -14.52 12.28
C LEU A 473 10.25 -15.54 11.90
N ALA A 474 9.80 -16.35 12.86
CA ALA A 474 8.80 -17.39 12.62
C ALA A 474 7.52 -16.83 11.95
N ILE A 475 7.10 -15.62 12.36
CA ILE A 475 5.92 -14.94 11.82
C ILE A 475 6.01 -14.61 10.32
N GLU A 476 7.23 -14.51 9.77
CA GLU A 476 7.44 -14.24 8.34
C GLU A 476 7.07 -15.44 7.45
N SER A 477 7.08 -16.64 8.02
CA SER A 477 6.67 -17.86 7.32
C SER A 477 5.16 -18.00 7.18
N VAL A 478 4.38 -17.22 7.93
CA VAL A 478 2.92 -17.26 7.90
C VAL A 478 2.41 -16.71 6.57
N LYS A 479 1.74 -17.59 5.81
CA LYS A 479 1.14 -17.28 4.50
C LYS A 479 -0.36 -17.08 4.66
N PHE A 480 -0.88 -16.07 3.96
CA PHE A 480 -2.33 -15.96 3.78
C PHE A 480 -2.82 -17.01 2.79
N LYS A 481 -4.02 -17.50 3.03
CA LYS A 481 -4.83 -18.29 2.11
C LYS A 481 -5.79 -17.35 1.41
N THR A 482 -6.11 -17.63 0.14
CA THR A 482 -7.28 -17.03 -0.49
C THR A 482 -8.51 -17.80 -0.04
N CYS A 483 -9.49 -17.07 0.48
CA CYS A 483 -10.73 -17.60 1.04
C CYS A 483 -11.89 -17.02 0.27
N SER A 484 -12.87 -17.84 -0.11
CA SER A 484 -14.03 -17.37 -0.87
C SER A 484 -15.30 -17.40 -0.04
N TYR A 485 -16.08 -16.31 -0.08
CA TYR A 485 -17.49 -16.31 0.29
C TYR A 485 -18.35 -16.64 -0.94
N LYS A 486 -19.34 -17.54 -0.78
CA LYS A 486 -20.27 -17.92 -1.84
C LYS A 486 -21.71 -17.87 -1.35
N THR A 487 -22.60 -17.24 -2.11
CA THR A 487 -24.02 -17.19 -1.78
C THR A 487 -24.74 -18.52 -2.00
N VAL A 488 -25.84 -18.72 -1.26
CA VAL A 488 -26.70 -19.93 -1.29
C VAL A 488 -27.20 -20.26 -2.70
N LEU A 489 -27.40 -19.26 -3.57
CA LEU A 489 -27.78 -19.50 -4.98
C LEU A 489 -26.69 -20.26 -5.75
N GLY A 490 -25.42 -20.05 -5.43
CA GLY A 490 -24.28 -20.83 -5.96
C GLY A 490 -24.18 -22.24 -5.38
N LEU A 491 -24.74 -22.47 -4.18
CA LEU A 491 -24.88 -23.79 -3.57
C LEU A 491 -26.04 -24.57 -4.22
N ILE A 492 -27.17 -23.91 -4.47
CA ILE A 492 -28.32 -24.46 -5.19
C ILE A 492 -27.95 -24.74 -6.66
N LEU A 493 -27.17 -23.89 -7.32
CA LEU A 493 -26.64 -24.17 -8.66
C LEU A 493 -25.66 -25.34 -8.69
N ARG A 494 -24.95 -25.64 -7.59
CA ARG A 494 -24.13 -26.85 -7.44
C ARG A 494 -24.95 -28.09 -7.11
N ILE A 495 -26.04 -27.97 -6.35
CA ILE A 495 -27.00 -29.05 -6.10
C ILE A 495 -27.77 -29.36 -7.40
N LEU A 496 -28.13 -28.33 -8.19
CA LEU A 496 -28.71 -28.47 -9.52
C LEU A 496 -27.69 -29.04 -10.53
N LYS A 497 -26.41 -28.65 -10.48
CA LYS A 497 -25.35 -29.28 -11.28
C LYS A 497 -25.02 -30.70 -10.84
N SER A 498 -25.14 -31.05 -9.55
CA SER A 498 -25.03 -32.44 -9.08
C SER A 498 -26.28 -33.27 -9.38
N MET A 499 -27.35 -32.63 -9.87
CA MET A 499 -28.55 -33.28 -10.41
C MET A 499 -28.51 -33.43 -11.94
N GLU A 500 -27.56 -32.79 -12.64
CA GLU A 500 -27.35 -32.98 -14.09
C GLU A 500 -26.54 -34.26 -14.45
N GLU A 501 -25.94 -34.94 -13.46
CA GLU A 501 -25.15 -36.17 -13.67
C GLU A 501 -25.93 -37.49 -13.52
N TYR A 502 -27.25 -37.46 -13.31
CA TYR A 502 -28.11 -38.65 -13.41
C TYR A 502 -29.33 -38.36 -14.29
N GLN A 503 -29.32 -38.86 -15.52
CA GLN A 503 -30.53 -38.90 -16.34
C GLN A 503 -31.60 -39.75 -15.63
N ILE A 504 -32.77 -39.16 -15.37
CA ILE A 504 -34.09 -39.59 -15.90
C ILE A 504 -35.20 -38.96 -15.04
N ILE A 505 -35.98 -38.08 -15.69
CA ILE A 505 -37.35 -37.75 -15.28
C ILE A 505 -38.19 -39.01 -15.52
N GLY A 506 -38.74 -39.61 -14.45
CA GLY A 506 -39.49 -40.86 -14.56
C GLY A 506 -40.23 -41.32 -13.29
N VAL A 507 -40.91 -40.39 -12.60
CA VAL A 507 -42.04 -40.64 -11.68
C VAL A 507 -41.78 -41.47 -10.39
N ILE A 508 -41.41 -40.74 -9.34
CA ILE A 508 -41.84 -40.85 -7.93
C ILE A 508 -41.69 -42.24 -7.25
N SER A 509 -40.56 -42.43 -6.59
CA SER A 509 -40.27 -43.53 -5.65
C SER A 509 -40.88 -43.26 -4.27
N ALA A 510 -41.69 -44.21 -3.79
CA ALA A 510 -42.09 -44.35 -2.40
C ALA A 510 -41.69 -45.75 -1.88
N VAL A 511 -41.25 -45.77 -0.62
CA VAL A 511 -41.18 -46.94 0.29
C VAL A 511 -39.98 -47.90 0.12
N VAL A 512 -38.89 -47.48 0.75
CA VAL A 512 -38.03 -48.21 1.72
C VAL A 512 -38.21 -49.75 1.86
N ILE A 513 -37.06 -50.41 2.02
CA ILE A 513 -36.76 -51.69 2.71
C ILE A 513 -36.65 -52.94 1.82
N PHE A 514 -35.42 -53.36 1.50
CA PHE A 514 -34.77 -54.55 2.10
C PHE A 514 -33.32 -54.67 1.59
N GLY A 515 -32.36 -54.74 2.52
CA GLY A 515 -30.93 -54.77 2.21
C GLY A 515 -30.33 -56.18 2.19
N SER A 516 -29.16 -56.32 1.55
CA SER A 516 -27.94 -57.03 2.00
C SER A 516 -26.91 -56.95 0.86
N LEU A 517 -25.82 -56.21 1.06
CA LEU A 517 -24.45 -56.71 1.34
C LEU A 517 -23.79 -57.39 0.14
N VAL A 518 -22.71 -56.79 -0.40
CA VAL A 518 -21.31 -57.24 -0.21
C VAL A 518 -20.36 -56.09 -0.59
N GLU A 519 -19.36 -55.90 0.26
CA GLU A 519 -18.27 -54.93 0.21
C GLU A 519 -17.36 -55.08 -1.02
N CYS A 520 -16.82 -53.95 -1.49
CA CYS A 520 -15.39 -53.85 -1.76
C CYS A 520 -14.88 -52.50 -1.25
N ASN A 521 -13.79 -52.58 -0.51
CA ASN A 521 -13.25 -51.58 0.38
C ASN A 521 -12.15 -50.78 -0.34
N VAL A 522 -11.89 -49.54 0.13
CA VAL A 522 -10.62 -48.78 0.00
C VAL A 522 -10.40 -48.06 -1.36
N HIS A 523 -10.13 -46.75 -1.50
CA HIS A 523 -9.43 -45.73 -0.69
C HIS A 523 -10.04 -44.32 -0.89
N GLY A 524 -10.03 -43.50 0.16
CA GLY A 524 -10.24 -42.06 0.06
C GLY A 524 -9.00 -41.31 -0.44
N SER A 525 -9.22 -40.12 -1.02
CA SER A 525 -8.19 -39.09 -1.19
C SER A 525 -8.83 -37.71 -1.08
N HIS A 526 -8.65 -37.07 0.09
CA HIS A 526 -8.76 -35.62 0.23
C HIS A 526 -7.62 -34.98 -0.56
N ASN A 527 -7.90 -34.01 -1.44
CA ASN A 527 -6.84 -33.22 -2.07
C ASN A 527 -7.09 -31.71 -1.92
N SER A 528 -6.46 -31.15 -0.89
CA SER A 528 -6.45 -29.75 -0.47
C SER A 528 -5.34 -28.99 -1.19
N ASN A 529 -5.59 -28.34 -2.34
CA ASN A 529 -4.52 -27.62 -3.06
C ASN A 529 -5.02 -26.58 -4.09
N LYS A 530 -5.81 -25.56 -3.71
CA LYS A 530 -6.16 -24.44 -4.62
C LYS A 530 -5.82 -23.07 -4.03
N PHE A 531 -5.47 -22.08 -4.86
CA PHE A 531 -5.35 -20.65 -4.48
C PHE A 531 -6.10 -19.77 -5.49
N ASP A 532 -6.66 -18.64 -5.03
CA ASP A 532 -7.36 -17.69 -5.90
C ASP A 532 -6.58 -16.40 -6.13
N TYR A 533 -6.84 -15.76 -7.26
CA TYR A 533 -6.25 -14.52 -7.73
C TYR A 533 -7.24 -13.71 -8.57
N THR A 534 -7.02 -12.40 -8.69
CA THR A 534 -7.87 -11.51 -9.49
C THR A 534 -7.28 -11.28 -10.88
N ALA A 535 -8.12 -11.41 -11.91
CA ALA A 535 -7.68 -11.33 -13.30
C ALA A 535 -8.80 -10.85 -14.24
N ILE A 536 -8.48 -10.15 -15.32
CA ILE A 536 -9.44 -9.83 -16.39
C ILE A 536 -9.97 -11.10 -17.08
N ASN A 537 -9.11 -12.13 -17.19
CA ASN A 537 -9.45 -13.44 -17.73
C ASN A 537 -8.76 -14.56 -16.93
N CYS A 538 -9.53 -15.59 -16.58
CA CYS A 538 -9.01 -16.73 -15.82
C CYS A 538 -8.35 -17.75 -16.75
N ARG A 539 -7.22 -18.32 -16.30
CA ARG A 539 -6.52 -19.38 -17.03
C ARG A 539 -7.01 -20.76 -16.60
N LYS A 540 -7.34 -21.60 -17.57
CA LYS A 540 -7.68 -23.02 -17.37
C LYS A 540 -6.44 -23.86 -17.10
N HIS A 541 -5.34 -23.53 -17.76
CA HIS A 541 -4.08 -24.27 -17.72
C HIS A 541 -3.06 -23.54 -16.84
N ASN A 542 -2.23 -24.28 -16.12
CA ASN A 542 -1.14 -23.72 -15.33
C ASN A 542 0.05 -24.68 -15.20
N SER A 543 1.25 -24.14 -14.98
CA SER A 543 2.43 -24.92 -14.59
C SER A 543 3.34 -24.08 -13.67
N ILE A 544 4.13 -24.74 -12.83
CA ILE A 544 5.14 -24.08 -11.98
C ILE A 544 6.48 -24.04 -12.72
N LEU A 545 7.21 -22.94 -12.54
CA LEU A 545 8.50 -22.68 -13.18
C LEU A 545 9.55 -23.81 -12.97
N THR A 546 9.57 -24.45 -11.79
CA THR A 546 10.49 -25.57 -11.48
C THR A 546 10.28 -26.80 -12.38
N ASN A 547 9.08 -26.99 -12.95
CA ASN A 547 8.81 -28.08 -13.89
C ASN A 547 9.62 -27.94 -15.19
N PHE A 548 10.24 -26.78 -15.41
CA PHE A 548 11.06 -26.46 -16.57
C PHE A 548 12.56 -26.38 -16.23
N GLY A 549 12.96 -26.96 -15.09
CA GLY A 549 14.37 -27.03 -14.67
C GLY A 549 14.90 -25.75 -14.01
N ALA A 550 14.02 -24.85 -13.58
CA ALA A 550 14.42 -23.65 -12.86
C ALA A 550 14.89 -23.95 -11.43
N VAL A 551 15.89 -23.22 -10.96
CA VAL A 551 16.48 -23.29 -9.63
C VAL A 551 16.39 -21.92 -8.95
N GLY A 552 15.72 -21.86 -7.80
CA GLY A 552 15.40 -20.63 -7.07
C GLY A 552 16.46 -20.17 -6.06
N ASP A 553 17.75 -20.39 -6.35
CA ASP A 553 18.90 -20.14 -5.46
C ASP A 553 19.47 -18.71 -5.55
N GLY A 554 18.96 -17.90 -6.48
CA GLY A 554 19.44 -16.55 -6.79
C GLY A 554 20.77 -16.50 -7.54
N LYS A 555 21.27 -17.63 -8.03
CA LYS A 555 22.58 -17.76 -8.70
C LYS A 555 22.46 -18.45 -10.05
N THR A 556 21.65 -19.49 -10.15
CA THR A 556 21.41 -20.23 -11.39
C THR A 556 20.59 -19.37 -12.35
N SER A 557 21.08 -19.17 -13.58
CA SER A 557 20.28 -18.50 -14.62
C SER A 557 19.10 -19.38 -15.04
N ASN A 558 17.90 -18.84 -14.89
CA ASN A 558 16.62 -19.47 -15.19
C ASN A 558 16.06 -19.07 -16.55
N THR A 559 16.80 -18.32 -17.36
CA THR A 559 16.36 -17.78 -18.66
C THR A 559 15.85 -18.88 -19.59
N LYS A 560 16.57 -20.02 -19.65
CA LYS A 560 16.13 -21.19 -20.44
C LYS A 560 14.84 -21.81 -19.90
N ALA A 561 14.66 -21.84 -18.58
CA ALA A 561 13.47 -22.40 -17.95
C ALA A 561 12.24 -21.51 -18.21
N PHE A 562 12.36 -20.17 -18.07
CA PHE A 562 11.31 -19.23 -18.43
C PHE A 562 10.90 -19.37 -19.90
N ASN A 563 11.87 -19.37 -20.82
CA ASN A 563 11.59 -19.51 -22.25
C ASN A 563 10.91 -20.85 -22.58
N SER A 564 11.37 -21.95 -21.96
CA SER A 564 10.77 -23.27 -22.15
C SER A 564 9.34 -23.33 -21.62
N ALA A 565 9.10 -22.71 -20.45
CA ALA A 565 7.79 -22.63 -19.84
C ALA A 565 6.80 -21.86 -20.72
N ILE A 566 7.18 -20.66 -21.18
CA ILE A 566 6.30 -19.81 -21.99
C ILE A 566 6.02 -20.46 -23.33
N LYS A 567 7.04 -21.03 -24.00
CA LYS A 567 6.85 -21.76 -25.25
C LYS A 567 5.86 -22.91 -25.08
N LYS A 568 6.02 -23.74 -24.04
CA LYS A 568 5.13 -24.88 -23.80
C LYS A 568 3.69 -24.43 -23.51
N LEU A 569 3.53 -23.40 -22.68
CA LEU A 569 2.22 -22.92 -22.24
C LEU A 569 1.48 -22.12 -23.33
N SER A 570 2.21 -21.54 -24.30
CA SER A 570 1.62 -20.83 -25.44
C SER A 570 0.66 -21.67 -26.28
N HIS A 571 0.83 -23.00 -26.31
CA HIS A 571 -0.05 -23.91 -27.04
C HIS A 571 -1.50 -23.91 -26.51
N HIS A 572 -1.74 -23.36 -25.32
CA HIS A 572 -3.08 -23.23 -24.73
C HIS A 572 -3.81 -21.95 -25.13
N ALA A 573 -3.22 -21.08 -25.96
CA ALA A 573 -3.81 -19.80 -26.36
C ALA A 573 -5.26 -19.94 -26.89
N ASN A 574 -5.53 -20.93 -27.75
CA ASN A 574 -6.85 -21.16 -28.34
C ASN A 574 -7.91 -21.69 -27.34
N ASP A 575 -7.51 -22.07 -26.13
CA ASP A 575 -8.38 -22.58 -25.05
C ASP A 575 -8.35 -21.63 -23.83
N GLY A 576 -8.25 -20.33 -24.07
CA GLY A 576 -8.26 -19.29 -23.02
C GLY A 576 -6.92 -19.08 -22.32
N GLY A 577 -5.86 -19.75 -22.80
CA GLY A 577 -4.51 -19.48 -22.36
C GLY A 577 -4.05 -20.24 -21.12
N ALA A 578 -2.88 -19.85 -20.62
CA ALA A 578 -2.21 -20.54 -19.53
C ALA A 578 -1.50 -19.59 -18.55
N MET A 579 -1.29 -20.09 -17.34
CA MET A 579 -0.58 -19.40 -16.27
C MET A 579 0.77 -20.07 -15.95
N LEU A 580 1.84 -19.28 -15.87
CA LEU A 580 3.12 -19.69 -15.31
C LEU A 580 3.23 -19.18 -13.86
N ILE A 581 3.36 -20.10 -12.92
CA ILE A 581 3.52 -19.80 -11.50
C ILE A 581 5.01 -19.77 -11.16
N VAL A 582 5.49 -18.64 -10.65
CA VAL A 582 6.83 -18.49 -10.07
C VAL A 582 6.72 -18.71 -8.56
N PRO A 583 7.27 -19.81 -8.00
CA PRO A 583 7.12 -20.12 -6.59
C PRO A 583 8.10 -19.30 -5.71
N PRO A 584 8.00 -19.36 -4.37
CA PRO A 584 8.97 -18.72 -3.49
C PRO A 584 10.40 -19.16 -3.80
N GLY A 585 11.33 -18.21 -3.84
CA GLY A 585 12.71 -18.43 -4.29
C GLY A 585 13.27 -17.19 -4.95
N LYS A 586 14.58 -17.18 -5.18
CA LYS A 586 15.27 -16.15 -5.96
C LYS A 586 15.59 -16.69 -7.34
N TRP A 587 14.95 -16.16 -8.36
CA TRP A 587 15.00 -16.68 -9.73
C TRP A 587 15.81 -15.72 -10.57
N LEU A 588 17.14 -15.89 -10.59
CA LEU A 588 18.02 -15.13 -11.46
C LEU A 588 17.67 -15.46 -12.91
N THR A 589 17.42 -14.45 -13.74
CA THR A 589 17.09 -14.62 -15.15
C THR A 589 17.44 -13.34 -15.92
N GLY A 590 17.91 -13.49 -17.15
CA GLY A 590 17.86 -12.43 -18.14
C GLY A 590 16.47 -12.27 -18.73
N SER A 591 16.40 -11.56 -19.86
CA SER A 591 15.15 -11.21 -20.53
C SER A 591 14.38 -12.44 -21.02
N PHE A 592 13.05 -12.41 -20.86
CA PHE A 592 12.15 -13.41 -21.41
C PHE A 592 10.86 -12.79 -21.97
N ASN A 593 10.30 -13.42 -22.99
CA ASN A 593 9.17 -12.88 -23.76
C ASN A 593 7.87 -13.59 -23.39
N LEU A 594 6.83 -12.82 -23.07
CA LEU A 594 5.47 -13.29 -22.88
C LEU A 594 4.78 -13.61 -24.22
N THR A 595 3.62 -14.27 -24.13
CA THR A 595 2.74 -14.62 -25.27
C THR A 595 1.30 -14.21 -24.98
N SER A 596 0.42 -14.25 -25.97
CA SER A 596 -1.01 -13.93 -25.80
C SER A 596 -1.72 -14.95 -24.93
N HIS A 597 -2.80 -14.52 -24.27
CA HIS A 597 -3.57 -15.32 -23.33
C HIS A 597 -2.67 -15.94 -22.25
N PHE A 598 -1.80 -15.12 -21.65
CA PHE A 598 -0.80 -15.60 -20.71
C PHE A 598 -0.93 -14.90 -19.37
N THR A 599 -0.70 -15.66 -18.28
CA THR A 599 -0.58 -15.10 -16.94
C THR A 599 0.77 -15.46 -16.34
N LEU A 600 1.60 -14.45 -16.05
CA LEU A 600 2.76 -14.60 -15.19
C LEU A 600 2.33 -14.35 -13.74
N PHE A 601 2.35 -15.39 -12.91
CA PHE A 601 1.89 -15.33 -11.53
C PHE A 601 3.05 -15.46 -10.53
N LEU A 602 3.35 -14.42 -9.77
CA LEU A 602 4.42 -14.44 -8.76
C LEU A 602 3.84 -14.73 -7.37
N GLN A 603 4.23 -15.87 -6.78
CA GLN A 603 3.83 -16.19 -5.41
C GLN A 603 4.52 -15.28 -4.39
N LYS A 604 3.91 -15.14 -3.21
CA LYS A 604 4.53 -14.45 -2.08
C LYS A 604 5.91 -15.05 -1.77
N GLY A 605 6.94 -14.21 -1.76
CA GLY A 605 8.33 -14.64 -1.54
C GLY A 605 9.05 -15.16 -2.79
N ALA A 606 8.41 -15.11 -3.96
CA ALA A 606 9.10 -15.20 -5.24
C ALA A 606 9.82 -13.86 -5.50
N VAL A 607 11.09 -13.93 -5.88
CA VAL A 607 11.88 -12.78 -6.31
C VAL A 607 12.48 -13.14 -7.67
N ILE A 608 11.98 -12.55 -8.75
CA ILE A 608 12.67 -12.59 -10.04
C ILE A 608 13.82 -11.60 -9.95
N LEU A 609 15.06 -12.08 -10.11
CA LEU A 609 16.26 -11.26 -10.09
C LEU A 609 16.74 -11.05 -11.52
N ALA A 610 16.86 -9.81 -11.96
CA ALA A 610 17.36 -9.49 -13.29
C ALA A 610 18.87 -9.80 -13.39
N SER A 611 19.29 -10.55 -14.40
CA SER A 611 20.71 -10.88 -14.59
C SER A 611 21.54 -9.63 -14.83
N GLN A 612 22.72 -9.56 -14.21
CA GLN A 612 23.71 -8.52 -14.49
C GLN A 612 24.63 -8.89 -15.68
N ASP A 613 24.45 -10.09 -16.25
CA ASP A 613 25.11 -10.48 -17.48
C ASP A 613 24.36 -9.91 -18.69
N GLU A 614 24.94 -8.87 -19.32
CA GLU A 614 24.39 -8.21 -20.50
C GLU A 614 24.17 -9.17 -21.69
N ALA A 615 24.85 -10.32 -21.74
CA ALA A 615 24.63 -11.32 -22.78
C ALA A 615 23.26 -12.00 -22.68
N GLU A 616 22.60 -11.95 -21.53
CA GLU A 616 21.24 -12.46 -21.33
C GLU A 616 20.13 -11.45 -21.68
N TRP A 617 20.51 -10.30 -22.24
CA TRP A 617 19.59 -9.24 -22.66
C TRP A 617 19.66 -9.05 -24.18
N PRO A 618 18.72 -9.64 -24.94
CA PRO A 618 18.69 -9.48 -26.39
C PRO A 618 18.65 -8.01 -26.80
N GLN A 619 19.32 -7.68 -27.90
CA GLN A 619 19.25 -6.32 -28.45
C GLN A 619 17.99 -6.17 -29.31
N LEU A 620 17.24 -5.10 -29.07
CA LEU A 620 16.07 -4.71 -29.83
C LEU A 620 16.38 -3.46 -30.65
N PRO A 621 15.67 -3.26 -31.78
CA PRO A 621 15.70 -2.00 -32.48
C PRO A 621 15.14 -0.88 -31.60
N LEU A 622 15.49 0.35 -31.97
CA LEU A 622 14.93 1.55 -31.38
C LEU A 622 13.40 1.58 -31.52
N LEU A 623 12.75 2.28 -30.59
CA LEU A 623 11.32 2.55 -30.73
C LEU A 623 11.10 3.40 -31.99
N PRO A 624 10.19 2.99 -32.89
CA PRO A 624 9.94 3.73 -34.13
C PRO A 624 9.54 5.20 -33.89
N SER A 625 8.90 5.49 -32.75
CA SER A 625 8.51 6.85 -32.37
C SER A 625 9.63 7.68 -31.72
N TYR A 626 10.85 7.15 -31.54
CA TYR A 626 11.94 7.86 -30.85
C TYR A 626 13.13 8.19 -31.76
N GLY A 627 13.35 7.42 -32.82
CA GLY A 627 14.42 7.63 -33.80
C GLY A 627 15.85 7.36 -33.32
N LYS A 628 16.12 7.59 -32.03
CA LYS A 628 17.38 7.32 -31.33
C LYS A 628 17.12 6.73 -29.95
N GLY A 629 18.09 6.00 -29.42
CA GLY A 629 18.07 5.56 -28.03
C GLY A 629 18.25 6.72 -27.07
N ARG A 630 17.71 6.59 -25.85
CA ARG A 630 17.78 7.63 -24.80
C ARG A 630 19.20 7.90 -24.33
N GLU A 631 20.05 6.90 -24.44
CA GLU A 631 21.37 6.88 -23.79
C GLU A 631 22.50 6.65 -24.79
N ALA A 632 22.17 6.02 -25.91
CA ALA A 632 23.13 5.72 -26.95
C ALA A 632 22.42 5.66 -28.32
N PRO A 633 23.14 5.93 -29.41
CA PRO A 633 22.56 5.97 -30.75
C PRO A 633 22.09 4.59 -31.24
N ASP A 634 22.73 3.52 -30.78
CA ASP A 634 22.52 2.17 -31.30
C ASP A 634 21.51 1.42 -30.42
N GLY A 635 20.38 0.98 -30.98
CA GLY A 635 19.44 0.03 -30.37
C GLY A 635 19.11 0.19 -28.87
N ARG A 636 18.62 -0.90 -28.28
CA ARG A 636 18.32 -1.00 -26.84
C ARG A 636 18.39 -2.45 -26.37
N PHE A 637 18.66 -2.66 -25.08
CA PHE A 637 18.43 -3.96 -24.48
C PHE A 637 16.92 -4.24 -24.39
N SER A 638 16.52 -5.49 -24.59
CA SER A 638 15.18 -5.99 -24.30
C SER A 638 14.86 -5.80 -22.83
N SER A 639 13.60 -5.62 -22.47
CA SER A 639 13.19 -5.52 -21.05
C SER A 639 13.24 -6.87 -20.36
N LEU A 640 13.29 -6.90 -19.02
CA LEU A 640 13.37 -8.17 -18.28
C LEU A 640 12.15 -9.03 -18.58
N VAL A 641 10.97 -8.43 -18.43
CA VAL A 641 9.71 -9.01 -18.88
C VAL A 641 9.27 -8.25 -20.14
N PHE A 642 9.38 -8.91 -21.29
CA PHE A 642 9.08 -8.30 -22.58
C PHE A 642 7.88 -8.97 -23.25
N GLY A 643 7.19 -8.27 -24.14
CA GLY A 643 6.13 -8.82 -24.97
C GLY A 643 5.76 -7.88 -26.11
N THR A 644 5.39 -8.41 -27.27
CA THR A 644 4.92 -7.57 -28.38
C THR A 644 3.83 -8.26 -29.19
N ASN A 645 2.87 -7.48 -29.72
CA ASN A 645 1.73 -7.99 -30.51
C ASN A 645 0.89 -9.01 -29.73
N LEU A 646 0.67 -8.73 -28.44
CA LEU A 646 -0.01 -9.63 -27.52
C LEU A 646 -1.46 -9.20 -27.31
N THR A 647 -2.32 -10.17 -26.99
CA THR A 647 -3.64 -9.91 -26.43
C THR A 647 -3.82 -10.67 -25.13
N ASP A 648 -4.51 -10.07 -24.17
CA ASP A 648 -4.89 -10.73 -22.92
C ASP A 648 -3.68 -11.25 -22.13
N VAL A 649 -2.87 -10.30 -21.64
CA VAL A 649 -1.64 -10.56 -20.89
C VAL A 649 -1.80 -10.08 -19.46
N ILE A 650 -1.47 -10.95 -18.51
CA ILE A 650 -1.65 -10.69 -17.09
C ILE A 650 -0.33 -10.93 -16.36
N ILE A 651 0.21 -9.91 -15.70
CA ILE A 651 1.32 -10.03 -14.77
C ILE A 651 0.75 -9.74 -13.39
N THR A 652 0.66 -10.77 -12.55
CA THR A 652 0.01 -10.64 -11.24
C THR A 652 0.66 -11.52 -10.19
N GLY A 653 0.21 -11.44 -8.94
CA GLY A 653 0.78 -12.26 -7.88
C GLY A 653 0.20 -12.02 -6.51
N ASN A 654 0.81 -12.68 -5.53
CA ASN A 654 0.52 -12.49 -4.10
C ASN A 654 1.62 -11.63 -3.48
N ASN A 655 1.88 -10.45 -4.06
CA ASN A 655 2.99 -9.58 -3.68
C ASN A 655 4.38 -10.21 -3.90
N GLY A 656 4.56 -10.94 -5.01
CA GLY A 656 5.90 -11.36 -5.42
C GLY A 656 6.69 -10.18 -5.99
N THR A 657 8.01 -10.29 -5.97
CA THR A 657 8.94 -9.20 -6.33
C THR A 657 9.58 -9.45 -7.68
N ILE A 658 9.68 -8.41 -8.51
CA ILE A 658 10.61 -8.34 -9.63
C ILE A 658 11.66 -7.30 -9.27
N ASP A 659 12.90 -7.75 -9.09
CA ASP A 659 14.05 -6.92 -8.74
C ASP A 659 14.96 -6.77 -9.96
N GLY A 660 15.05 -5.54 -10.45
CA GLY A 660 15.86 -5.17 -11.60
C GLY A 660 17.37 -5.19 -11.36
N GLN A 661 17.83 -5.38 -10.12
CA GLN A 661 19.23 -5.29 -9.72
C GLN A 661 19.94 -4.04 -10.31
N GLY A 662 19.22 -2.91 -10.27
CA GLY A 662 19.52 -1.69 -11.01
C GLY A 662 20.87 -1.04 -10.73
N SER A 663 21.52 -1.31 -9.59
CA SER A 663 22.80 -0.67 -9.22
C SER A 663 23.89 -0.84 -10.28
N TYR A 664 24.03 -2.04 -10.86
CA TYR A 664 24.93 -2.31 -11.98
C TYR A 664 24.68 -1.34 -13.14
N TRP A 665 23.41 -1.17 -13.51
CA TRP A 665 22.98 -0.35 -14.63
C TRP A 665 23.12 1.14 -14.33
N TRP A 666 22.75 1.59 -13.14
CA TRP A 666 22.87 3.01 -12.75
C TRP A 666 24.33 3.45 -12.67
N ASP A 667 25.22 2.61 -12.16
CA ASP A 667 26.65 2.91 -12.07
C ASP A 667 27.28 3.01 -13.45
N LYS A 668 26.92 2.09 -14.35
CA LYS A 668 27.41 2.10 -15.73
C LYS A 668 26.85 3.30 -16.50
N PHE A 669 25.60 3.68 -16.25
CA PHE A 669 24.98 4.89 -16.83
C PHE A 669 25.68 6.17 -16.35
N LYS A 670 25.92 6.31 -15.04
CA LYS A 670 26.66 7.45 -14.46
C LYS A 670 28.08 7.56 -15.02
N LYS A 671 28.69 6.45 -15.41
CA LYS A 671 30.03 6.39 -16.03
C LYS A 671 30.00 6.57 -17.56
N GLY A 672 28.84 6.71 -18.19
CA GLY A 672 28.70 6.86 -19.64
C GLY A 672 29.16 5.62 -20.42
N GLN A 673 29.00 4.43 -19.85
CA GLN A 673 29.60 3.19 -20.37
C GLN A 673 28.65 2.35 -21.25
N PHE A 674 27.46 2.85 -21.57
CA PHE A 674 26.51 2.16 -22.45
C PHE A 674 26.73 2.52 -23.92
N LYS A 675 26.64 1.50 -24.77
CA LYS A 675 26.63 1.65 -26.23
C LYS A 675 25.22 1.51 -26.83
N ILE A 676 24.30 0.95 -26.07
CA ILE A 676 22.89 0.81 -26.41
C ILE A 676 22.05 1.19 -25.19
N THR A 677 20.78 1.56 -25.38
CA THR A 677 19.90 1.99 -24.28
C THR A 677 19.68 0.85 -23.28
N ARG A 678 19.76 1.16 -21.98
CA ARG A 678 19.47 0.27 -20.84
C ARG A 678 18.09 -0.38 -20.98
N PRO A 679 17.93 -1.59 -20.42
CA PRO A 679 16.63 -2.25 -20.42
C PRO A 679 15.64 -1.58 -19.46
N TYR A 680 14.36 -1.88 -19.65
CA TYR A 680 13.32 -1.60 -18.66
C TYR A 680 12.98 -2.86 -17.87
N LEU A 681 12.23 -2.72 -16.79
CA LEU A 681 11.80 -3.88 -16.02
C LEU A 681 10.68 -4.65 -16.73
N ILE A 682 9.61 -3.96 -17.12
CA ILE A 682 8.48 -4.52 -17.86
C ILE A 682 8.20 -3.65 -19.08
N GLU A 683 8.16 -4.26 -20.27
CA GLU A 683 7.75 -3.57 -21.49
C GLU A 683 6.83 -4.45 -22.34
N ILE A 684 5.66 -3.91 -22.68
CA ILE A 684 4.66 -4.59 -23.51
C ILE A 684 4.31 -3.67 -24.68
N MET A 685 4.60 -4.12 -25.90
CA MET A 685 4.48 -3.31 -27.11
C MET A 685 3.31 -3.77 -28.00
N TYR A 686 2.64 -2.86 -28.71
CA TYR A 686 1.65 -3.21 -29.74
C TYR A 686 0.58 -4.20 -29.26
N SER A 687 0.11 -4.07 -28.02
CA SER A 687 -0.68 -5.11 -27.36
C SER A 687 -2.01 -4.58 -26.83
N ASP A 688 -2.94 -5.50 -26.61
CA ASP A 688 -4.29 -5.20 -26.14
C ASP A 688 -4.67 -6.03 -24.90
N GLN A 689 -5.49 -5.50 -24.00
CA GLN A 689 -5.94 -6.19 -22.78
C GLN A 689 -4.77 -6.61 -21.88
N ILE A 690 -4.12 -5.61 -21.32
CA ILE A 690 -2.95 -5.79 -20.45
C ILE A 690 -3.36 -5.54 -18.99
N GLN A 691 -3.05 -6.48 -18.11
CA GLN A 691 -3.18 -6.31 -16.66
C GLN A 691 -1.83 -6.46 -15.98
N ILE A 692 -1.43 -5.48 -15.19
CA ILE A 692 -0.29 -5.55 -14.27
C ILE A 692 -0.80 -5.24 -12.87
N SER A 693 -0.73 -6.19 -11.94
CA SER A 693 -1.36 -5.98 -10.62
C SER A 693 -0.73 -6.76 -9.48
N HIS A 694 -0.89 -6.29 -8.24
CA HIS A 694 -0.57 -7.05 -7.01
C HIS A 694 0.87 -7.63 -6.93
N ILE A 695 1.84 -6.89 -7.46
CA ILE A 695 3.27 -7.22 -7.44
C ILE A 695 4.09 -6.05 -6.90
N THR A 696 5.29 -6.36 -6.40
CA THR A 696 6.28 -5.36 -6.01
C THR A 696 7.38 -5.30 -7.08
N LEU A 697 7.72 -4.10 -7.52
CA LEU A 697 8.79 -3.85 -8.47
C LEU A 697 9.88 -3.03 -7.77
N VAL A 698 11.12 -3.51 -7.79
CA VAL A 698 12.24 -2.80 -7.15
C VAL A 698 13.44 -2.67 -8.09
N ASN A 699 14.22 -1.62 -7.88
CA ASN A 699 15.54 -1.42 -8.50
C ASN A 699 15.57 -1.62 -10.02
N SER A 700 14.63 -1.07 -10.78
CA SER A 700 14.67 -1.18 -12.25
C SER A 700 15.98 -0.61 -12.82
N PRO A 701 16.57 -1.22 -13.87
CA PRO A 701 17.71 -0.66 -14.59
C PRO A 701 17.48 0.77 -15.11
N SER A 702 16.23 1.06 -15.51
CA SER A 702 15.69 2.36 -15.90
C SER A 702 14.18 2.39 -15.59
N TRP A 703 13.30 2.61 -16.56
CA TRP A 703 11.84 2.66 -16.37
C TRP A 703 11.29 1.33 -15.85
N PHE A 704 10.26 1.38 -15.01
CA PHE A 704 9.66 0.20 -14.39
C PHE A 704 8.61 -0.45 -15.29
N VAL A 705 7.57 0.27 -15.70
CA VAL A 705 6.43 -0.29 -16.44
C VAL A 705 6.18 0.54 -17.70
N HIS A 706 6.58 0.02 -18.85
CA HIS A 706 6.51 0.72 -20.14
C HIS A 706 5.58 -0.01 -21.13
N PRO A 707 4.25 0.14 -21.03
CA PRO A 707 3.37 -0.21 -22.13
C PRO A 707 3.49 0.82 -23.25
N VAL A 708 3.70 0.35 -24.47
CA VAL A 708 3.88 1.24 -25.63
C VAL A 708 3.07 0.78 -26.84
N TYR A 709 2.45 1.73 -27.56
CA TYR A 709 1.57 1.45 -28.71
C TYR A 709 0.41 0.49 -28.39
N SER A 710 -0.09 0.54 -27.15
CA SER A 710 -0.95 -0.49 -26.59
C SER A 710 -2.30 0.06 -26.13
N SER A 711 -3.30 -0.83 -25.99
CA SER A 711 -4.66 -0.46 -25.60
C SER A 711 -5.24 -1.33 -24.48
N ASN A 712 -6.26 -0.80 -23.81
CA ASN A 712 -7.01 -1.51 -22.75
C ASN A 712 -6.08 -2.01 -21.64
N ILE A 713 -5.45 -1.06 -20.95
CA ILE A 713 -4.37 -1.33 -20.00
C ILE A 713 -4.86 -1.05 -18.59
N ILE A 714 -4.61 -1.98 -17.67
CA ILE A 714 -4.90 -1.82 -16.24
C ILE A 714 -3.61 -2.03 -15.45
N VAL A 715 -3.21 -1.01 -14.69
CA VAL A 715 -2.15 -1.11 -13.69
C VAL A 715 -2.75 -0.85 -12.30
N ASN A 716 -2.83 -1.90 -11.46
CA ASN A 716 -3.57 -1.84 -10.21
C ASN A 716 -2.88 -2.50 -9.01
N GLY A 717 -2.81 -1.80 -7.87
CA GLY A 717 -2.28 -2.40 -6.64
C GLY A 717 -0.79 -2.74 -6.72
N VAL A 718 -0.03 -2.00 -7.54
CA VAL A 718 1.42 -2.20 -7.73
C VAL A 718 2.20 -1.29 -6.77
N THR A 719 3.25 -1.87 -6.18
CA THR A 719 4.25 -1.14 -5.38
C THR A 719 5.52 -1.01 -6.20
N ILE A 720 5.98 0.22 -6.44
CA ILE A 720 7.23 0.52 -7.15
C ILE A 720 8.21 1.22 -6.20
N LEU A 721 9.42 0.68 -6.07
CA LEU A 721 10.45 1.23 -5.18
C LEU A 721 11.79 1.38 -5.92
N ALA A 722 12.24 2.62 -6.11
CA ALA A 722 13.61 2.95 -6.47
C ALA A 722 14.26 3.85 -5.41
N PRO A 723 15.59 3.78 -5.23
CA PRO A 723 16.31 4.83 -4.51
C PRO A 723 16.05 6.20 -5.16
N VAL A 724 15.83 7.24 -4.37
CA VAL A 724 15.37 8.57 -4.85
C VAL A 724 16.46 9.43 -5.49
N ASP A 725 17.65 8.88 -5.69
CA ASP A 725 18.82 9.55 -6.25
C ASP A 725 19.38 8.83 -7.48
N VAL A 726 18.70 7.78 -7.95
CA VAL A 726 19.11 7.01 -9.14
C VAL A 726 18.42 7.56 -10.39
N PRO A 727 19.06 7.47 -11.57
CA PRO A 727 18.59 8.14 -12.77
C PRO A 727 17.55 7.31 -13.53
N ASN A 728 16.51 8.00 -14.04
CA ASN A 728 15.55 7.49 -15.02
C ASN A 728 14.80 6.24 -14.58
N THR A 729 14.35 6.24 -13.33
CA THR A 729 13.55 5.15 -12.73
C THR A 729 12.07 5.49 -12.70
N ASP A 730 11.56 6.06 -13.80
CA ASP A 730 10.15 6.37 -14.03
C ASP A 730 9.28 5.15 -13.66
N GLY A 731 8.15 5.39 -12.97
CA GLY A 731 7.32 4.32 -12.42
C GLY A 731 6.45 3.64 -13.48
N ILE A 732 5.48 4.36 -14.03
CA ILE A 732 4.57 3.85 -15.08
C ILE A 732 4.58 4.82 -16.26
N ASP A 733 4.88 4.29 -17.44
CA ASP A 733 5.13 5.06 -18.65
C ASP A 733 4.15 4.67 -19.78
N PRO A 734 2.88 5.12 -19.76
CA PRO A 734 1.99 4.92 -20.92
C PRO A 734 2.50 5.75 -22.10
N ASP A 735 3.08 5.06 -23.08
CA ASP A 735 3.63 5.67 -24.30
C ASP A 735 2.77 5.32 -25.51
N SER A 736 2.17 6.33 -26.16
CA SER A 736 1.31 6.13 -27.32
C SER A 736 0.18 5.11 -27.06
N CYS A 737 -0.42 5.17 -25.86
CA CYS A 737 -1.38 4.19 -25.35
C CYS A 737 -2.81 4.72 -25.31
N THR A 738 -3.81 3.86 -25.49
CA THR A 738 -5.23 4.24 -25.45
C THR A 738 -6.04 3.44 -24.43
N ASN A 739 -6.96 4.09 -23.71
CA ASN A 739 -7.88 3.46 -22.77
C ASN A 739 -7.15 2.76 -21.62
N VAL A 740 -6.53 3.59 -20.77
CA VAL A 740 -5.61 3.16 -19.70
C VAL A 740 -6.20 3.49 -18.34
N ARG A 741 -6.15 2.53 -17.40
CA ARG A 741 -6.54 2.70 -16.00
C ARG A 741 -5.35 2.42 -15.09
N ILE A 742 -4.89 3.45 -14.40
CA ILE A 742 -3.86 3.37 -13.37
C ILE A 742 -4.51 3.69 -12.03
N GLU A 743 -4.64 2.71 -11.14
CA GLU A 743 -5.36 2.92 -9.88
C GLU A 743 -4.78 2.14 -8.69
N ASP A 744 -4.85 2.73 -7.49
CA ASP A 744 -4.42 2.09 -6.24
C ASP A 744 -2.92 1.72 -6.21
N ASN A 745 -2.05 2.62 -6.70
CA ASN A 745 -0.61 2.35 -6.81
C ASN A 745 0.20 3.21 -5.83
N TYR A 746 1.31 2.64 -5.34
CA TYR A 746 2.29 3.32 -4.49
C TYR A 746 3.64 3.34 -5.19
N ILE A 747 4.20 4.55 -5.41
CA ILE A 747 5.40 4.73 -6.24
C ILE A 747 6.41 5.61 -5.52
N VAL A 748 7.60 5.06 -5.26
CA VAL A 748 8.82 5.81 -4.93
C VAL A 748 9.74 5.74 -6.14
N SER A 749 10.08 6.89 -6.70
CA SER A 749 10.90 6.98 -7.90
C SER A 749 12.08 7.94 -7.72
N GLY A 750 13.18 7.65 -8.41
CA GLY A 750 14.28 8.59 -8.61
C GLY A 750 13.98 9.62 -9.70
N ASP A 751 12.95 9.38 -10.52
CA ASP A 751 12.43 10.22 -11.59
C ASP A 751 10.88 10.29 -11.51
N ASP A 752 10.13 10.40 -12.60
CA ASP A 752 8.68 10.58 -12.57
C ASP A 752 7.90 9.36 -12.02
N CYS A 753 6.90 9.55 -11.15
CA CYS A 753 6.06 8.42 -10.68
C CYS A 753 5.18 7.84 -11.81
N ILE A 754 4.52 8.72 -12.58
CA ILE A 754 3.84 8.36 -13.83
C ILE A 754 4.34 9.31 -14.91
N ALA A 755 4.77 8.80 -16.06
CA ALA A 755 5.22 9.61 -17.19
C ALA A 755 4.43 9.25 -18.46
N ILE A 756 3.49 10.11 -18.85
CA ILE A 756 2.69 9.92 -20.07
C ILE A 756 3.47 10.44 -21.26
N LYS A 757 3.68 9.59 -22.26
CA LYS A 757 4.51 9.84 -23.44
C LYS A 757 3.78 9.47 -24.73
N SER A 758 4.30 9.89 -25.87
CA SER A 758 3.82 9.53 -27.21
C SER A 758 4.88 9.74 -28.29
N GLY A 759 6.14 9.40 -28.02
CA GLY A 759 7.23 9.57 -28.99
C GLY A 759 7.88 10.95 -29.04
N TRP A 760 8.95 11.06 -29.81
CA TRP A 760 9.93 12.15 -29.79
C TRP A 760 10.12 12.78 -31.17
N ASP A 761 9.88 14.08 -31.24
CA ASP A 761 10.05 14.96 -32.41
C ASP A 761 9.45 14.39 -33.70
N GLU A 762 10.15 14.49 -34.84
CA GLU A 762 9.66 14.06 -36.15
C GLU A 762 9.32 12.56 -36.19
N TYR A 763 9.95 11.75 -35.35
CA TYR A 763 9.66 10.32 -35.24
C TYR A 763 8.31 10.08 -34.57
N GLY A 764 8.03 10.78 -33.47
CA GLY A 764 6.72 10.76 -32.81
C GLY A 764 5.62 11.35 -33.69
N ILE A 765 5.91 12.48 -34.35
CA ILE A 765 4.98 13.12 -35.30
C ILE A 765 4.63 12.16 -36.45
N LYS A 766 5.64 11.50 -37.02
CA LYS A 766 5.45 10.53 -38.11
C LYS A 766 4.65 9.31 -37.66
N MET A 767 4.88 8.82 -36.44
CA MET A 767 4.11 7.72 -35.89
C MET A 767 2.65 8.13 -35.61
N GLY A 768 2.42 9.36 -35.17
CA GLY A 768 1.08 9.97 -35.08
C GLY A 768 0.12 9.24 -34.13
N MET A 769 0.65 8.54 -33.13
CA MET A 769 -0.13 7.79 -32.14
C MET A 769 -0.17 8.54 -30.80
N PRO A 770 -1.31 9.12 -30.41
CA PRO A 770 -1.41 9.83 -29.14
C PRO A 770 -1.54 8.86 -27.96
N SER A 771 -1.11 9.32 -26.79
CA SER A 771 -1.57 8.75 -25.51
C SER A 771 -2.90 9.39 -25.11
N GLN A 772 -3.95 8.59 -24.95
CA GLN A 772 -5.30 9.13 -24.73
C GLN A 772 -6.25 8.23 -23.95
N HIS A 773 -7.29 8.84 -23.39
CA HIS A 773 -8.28 8.17 -22.54
C HIS A 773 -7.60 7.46 -21.37
N ILE A 774 -6.94 8.26 -20.54
CA ILE A 774 -6.16 7.77 -19.39
C ILE A 774 -6.84 8.23 -18.11
N ILE A 775 -7.22 7.30 -17.24
CA ILE A 775 -7.69 7.58 -15.88
C ILE A 775 -6.61 7.17 -14.88
N ILE A 776 -6.23 8.11 -14.02
CA ILE A 776 -5.30 7.91 -12.90
C ILE A 776 -6.06 8.22 -11.62
N ARG A 777 -6.11 7.29 -10.66
CA ARG A 777 -6.75 7.60 -9.37
C ARG A 777 -6.21 6.84 -8.17
N ARG A 778 -6.35 7.43 -6.98
CA ARG A 778 -5.87 6.85 -5.71
C ARG A 778 -4.38 6.46 -5.84
N LEU A 779 -3.57 7.46 -6.18
CA LEU A 779 -2.13 7.35 -6.38
C LEU A 779 -1.39 8.01 -5.22
N THR A 780 -0.40 7.30 -4.66
CA THR A 780 0.57 7.89 -3.74
C THR A 780 1.95 7.93 -4.40
N CYS A 781 2.56 9.10 -4.46
CA CYS A 781 3.85 9.32 -5.09
C CYS A 781 4.89 10.01 -4.19
N ILE A 782 6.13 9.55 -4.33
CA ILE A 782 7.32 10.14 -3.74
C ILE A 782 8.42 10.20 -4.81
N SER A 783 8.68 11.40 -5.32
CA SER A 783 9.75 11.65 -6.30
C SER A 783 10.48 12.97 -6.01
N PRO A 784 11.49 12.97 -5.13
CA PRO A 784 12.07 14.21 -4.61
C PRO A 784 12.79 15.06 -5.67
N LYS A 785 13.07 14.48 -6.85
CA LYS A 785 13.81 15.10 -7.94
C LYS A 785 12.99 15.19 -9.25
N SER A 786 11.70 14.84 -9.23
CA SER A 786 10.86 14.85 -10.44
C SER A 786 9.36 14.98 -10.14
N ALA A 787 8.46 14.42 -10.96
CA ALA A 787 7.02 14.66 -10.88
C ALA A 787 6.20 13.50 -10.31
N MET A 788 5.02 13.83 -9.74
CA MET A 788 3.97 12.84 -9.47
C MET A 788 3.35 12.34 -10.77
N ILE A 789 2.98 13.25 -11.66
CA ILE A 789 2.59 12.92 -13.03
C ILE A 789 3.39 13.84 -13.94
N ALA A 790 4.15 13.28 -14.85
CA ALA A 790 4.77 14.00 -15.95
C ALA A 790 4.01 13.72 -17.25
N ILE A 791 3.86 14.76 -18.06
CA ILE A 791 3.45 14.63 -19.46
C ILE A 791 4.64 15.11 -20.31
N GLY A 792 5.17 14.21 -21.12
CA GLY A 792 6.38 14.42 -21.90
C GLY A 792 7.69 14.08 -21.16
N SER A 793 8.86 14.46 -21.67
CA SER A 793 9.02 15.41 -22.78
C SER A 793 8.67 14.84 -24.15
N GLU A 794 8.62 13.52 -24.26
CA GLU A 794 8.36 12.79 -25.49
C GLU A 794 6.85 12.73 -25.71
N MET A 795 6.25 13.78 -26.28
CA MET A 795 4.79 13.92 -26.48
C MET A 795 4.39 14.18 -27.94
N SER A 796 5.25 13.82 -28.88
CA SER A 796 5.18 14.23 -30.29
C SER A 796 4.11 13.52 -31.12
N GLY A 797 3.52 12.43 -30.62
CA GLY A 797 2.30 11.81 -31.15
C GLY A 797 1.02 12.44 -30.60
N GLY A 798 1.14 13.31 -29.59
CA GLY A 798 0.04 13.97 -28.90
C GLY A 798 -0.34 13.28 -27.59
N VAL A 799 -0.90 14.06 -26.65
CA VAL A 799 -1.48 13.55 -25.40
C VAL A 799 -2.83 14.23 -25.17
N GLN A 800 -3.90 13.46 -24.97
CA GLN A 800 -5.24 14.03 -24.74
C GLN A 800 -6.15 13.20 -23.83
N ASP A 801 -7.14 13.84 -23.20
CA ASP A 801 -8.13 13.19 -22.31
C ASP A 801 -7.45 12.36 -21.22
N VAL A 802 -6.67 13.06 -20.39
CA VAL A 802 -6.07 12.52 -19.18
C VAL A 802 -6.85 13.03 -17.99
N ARG A 803 -7.46 12.11 -17.24
CA ARG A 803 -8.27 12.39 -16.05
C ARG A 803 -7.52 11.84 -14.84
N ALA A 804 -7.23 12.70 -13.87
CA ALA A 804 -6.50 12.32 -12.68
C ALA A 804 -7.25 12.79 -11.43
N GLU A 805 -7.57 11.87 -10.51
CA GLU A 805 -8.31 12.20 -9.29
C GLU A 805 -7.81 11.47 -8.04
N ASP A 806 -8.03 12.05 -6.87
CA ASP A 806 -7.62 11.46 -5.57
C ASP A 806 -6.11 11.15 -5.55
N LEU A 807 -5.30 12.20 -5.60
CA LEU A 807 -3.85 12.11 -5.75
C LEU A 807 -3.13 12.63 -4.49
N THR A 808 -2.18 11.85 -4.00
CA THR A 808 -1.31 12.23 -2.88
C THR A 808 0.14 12.25 -3.33
N ALA A 809 0.81 13.40 -3.18
CA ALA A 809 2.25 13.50 -3.39
C ALA A 809 2.93 14.03 -2.13
N ILE A 810 4.01 13.38 -1.75
CA ILE A 810 4.76 13.75 -0.56
C ILE A 810 6.23 13.84 -0.94
N ASN A 811 6.87 14.96 -0.59
CA ASN A 811 8.27 15.22 -0.91
C ASN A 811 8.59 14.87 -2.37
N THR A 812 7.88 15.57 -3.24
CA THR A 812 7.98 15.38 -4.68
C THR A 812 8.36 16.70 -5.31
N GLU A 813 9.25 16.74 -6.30
CA GLU A 813 9.68 18.03 -6.86
C GLU A 813 8.49 18.77 -7.48
N SER A 814 7.62 18.05 -8.20
CA SER A 814 6.43 18.64 -8.82
C SER A 814 5.18 17.76 -8.82
N SER A 815 3.98 18.35 -8.84
CA SER A 815 2.74 17.57 -8.90
C SER A 815 2.49 17.06 -10.33
N LEU A 816 1.66 17.74 -11.13
CA LEU A 816 1.60 17.56 -12.57
C LEU A 816 2.65 18.46 -13.25
N ARG A 817 3.56 17.83 -14.01
CA ARG A 817 4.62 18.50 -14.78
C ARG A 817 4.42 18.29 -16.27
N ILE A 818 4.29 19.38 -17.04
CA ILE A 818 4.27 19.32 -18.51
C ILE A 818 5.63 19.75 -19.05
N LYS A 819 6.26 18.89 -19.84
CA LYS A 819 7.59 19.10 -20.43
C LYS A 819 7.45 19.06 -21.95
N THR A 820 7.88 20.12 -22.63
CA THR A 820 7.95 20.12 -24.10
C THR A 820 9.00 21.12 -24.60
N ALA A 821 9.22 21.15 -25.91
CA ALA A 821 10.14 22.06 -26.59
C ALA A 821 9.69 22.34 -28.03
N VAL A 822 10.18 23.43 -28.60
CA VAL A 822 10.17 23.67 -30.05
C VAL A 822 10.77 22.46 -30.75
N GLY A 823 10.08 21.87 -31.73
CA GLY A 823 10.49 20.62 -32.37
C GLY A 823 9.57 19.44 -32.07
N ARG A 824 8.91 19.46 -30.89
CA ARG A 824 8.05 18.36 -30.47
C ARG A 824 6.78 18.24 -31.29
N GLY A 825 6.21 19.36 -31.75
CA GLY A 825 4.94 19.40 -32.47
C GLY A 825 3.74 18.82 -31.69
N ALA A 826 2.71 18.42 -32.42
CA ALA A 826 1.47 17.84 -31.89
C ALA A 826 0.82 18.66 -30.75
N PHE A 827 0.39 18.01 -29.66
CA PHE A 827 -0.42 18.66 -28.63
C PHE A 827 -0.34 17.98 -27.26
N VAL A 828 -0.57 18.75 -26.20
CA VAL A 828 -1.07 18.26 -24.90
C VAL A 828 -2.36 19.02 -24.62
N LYS A 829 -3.49 18.31 -24.55
CA LYS A 829 -4.78 18.95 -24.31
C LYS A 829 -5.76 18.12 -23.51
N ASP A 830 -6.83 18.73 -23.05
CA ASP A 830 -7.91 18.04 -22.33
C ASP A 830 -7.35 17.25 -21.13
N ILE A 831 -6.57 17.95 -20.30
CA ILE A 831 -5.97 17.41 -19.08
C ILE A 831 -6.82 17.90 -17.91
N PHE A 832 -7.28 16.96 -17.08
CA PHE A 832 -8.19 17.21 -15.99
C PHE A 832 -7.65 16.60 -14.70
N VAL A 833 -7.36 17.43 -13.72
CA VAL A 833 -6.84 17.01 -12.42
C VAL A 833 -7.77 17.50 -11.33
N LYS A 834 -8.20 16.61 -10.44
CA LYS A 834 -9.09 16.94 -9.32
C LYS A 834 -8.60 16.30 -8.03
N GLY A 835 -8.60 17.04 -6.92
CA GLY A 835 -8.38 16.43 -5.59
C GLY A 835 -6.92 16.03 -5.40
N MET A 836 -6.05 17.04 -5.34
CA MET A 836 -4.64 16.86 -5.01
C MET A 836 -4.38 17.23 -3.56
N ASN A 837 -3.76 16.32 -2.80
CA ASN A 837 -3.18 16.57 -1.50
C ASN A 837 -1.66 16.48 -1.59
N LEU A 838 -0.99 17.62 -1.47
CA LEU A 838 0.43 17.76 -1.75
C LEU A 838 1.15 18.25 -0.51
N ASN A 839 2.29 17.63 -0.19
CA ASN A 839 3.08 18.03 0.96
C ASN A 839 4.56 18.01 0.62
N THR A 840 5.24 19.12 0.88
CA THR A 840 6.67 19.31 0.60
C THR A 840 6.95 19.20 -0.89
N MET A 841 6.69 20.29 -1.59
CA MET A 841 6.87 20.36 -3.04
C MET A 841 7.78 21.52 -3.40
N LYS A 842 8.59 21.35 -4.45
CA LYS A 842 9.25 22.50 -5.04
C LYS A 842 8.29 23.29 -5.92
N TYR A 843 7.54 22.60 -6.79
CA TYR A 843 6.57 23.18 -7.70
C TYR A 843 5.20 22.52 -7.51
N VAL A 844 4.12 23.27 -7.27
CA VAL A 844 2.78 22.67 -7.38
C VAL A 844 2.44 22.50 -8.85
N PHE A 845 2.41 23.60 -9.61
CA PHE A 845 2.18 23.55 -11.05
C PHE A 845 3.49 23.80 -11.80
N TRP A 846 3.90 22.88 -12.67
CA TRP A 846 5.10 23.07 -13.48
C TRP A 846 4.86 22.79 -14.95
N MET A 847 5.13 23.78 -15.80
CA MET A 847 5.14 23.64 -17.25
C MET A 847 6.42 24.28 -17.79
N THR A 848 7.04 23.64 -18.78
CA THR A 848 8.19 24.18 -19.48
C THR A 848 8.11 23.87 -20.98
N GLY A 849 8.18 24.94 -21.79
CA GLY A 849 8.31 24.88 -23.25
C GLY A 849 9.75 24.91 -23.76
N SER A 850 10.74 24.82 -22.86
CA SER A 850 12.16 24.91 -23.17
C SER A 850 12.94 23.66 -22.77
N TYR A 851 12.28 22.49 -22.79
CA TYR A 851 12.92 21.21 -22.50
C TYR A 851 13.76 20.71 -23.69
N GLY A 852 14.87 21.41 -23.95
CA GLY A 852 15.67 21.35 -25.19
C GLY A 852 16.48 20.08 -25.46
N SER A 853 15.97 18.91 -25.09
CA SER A 853 16.53 17.61 -25.49
C SER A 853 15.92 17.18 -26.83
N HIS A 854 16.72 16.82 -27.81
CA HIS A 854 16.26 16.31 -29.12
C HIS A 854 17.02 15.02 -29.47
N PRO A 855 16.45 14.09 -30.26
CA PRO A 855 17.13 12.85 -30.61
C PRO A 855 18.37 13.15 -31.47
N ASP A 856 18.25 14.11 -32.37
CA ASP A 856 19.31 14.61 -33.25
C ASP A 856 19.01 16.05 -33.70
N ASP A 857 19.90 16.63 -34.51
CA ASP A 857 19.80 18.02 -34.99
C ASP A 857 18.80 18.20 -36.17
N LYS A 858 18.01 17.18 -36.53
CA LYS A 858 17.08 17.21 -37.67
C LYS A 858 15.63 17.47 -37.28
N TYR A 859 15.35 17.70 -36.00
CA TYR A 859 14.02 18.07 -35.54
C TYR A 859 13.51 19.31 -36.29
N ASP A 860 12.21 19.37 -36.57
CA ASP A 860 11.63 20.50 -37.29
C ASP A 860 11.45 21.72 -36.36
N PRO A 861 12.23 22.81 -36.49
CA PRO A 861 12.09 23.98 -35.62
C PRO A 861 10.76 24.72 -35.80
N LYS A 862 9.96 24.38 -36.81
CA LYS A 862 8.60 24.91 -37.01
C LYS A 862 7.52 24.04 -36.35
N ALA A 863 7.87 22.85 -35.87
CA ALA A 863 6.94 21.97 -35.17
C ALA A 863 6.74 22.44 -33.73
N LEU A 864 5.79 23.35 -33.53
CA LEU A 864 5.43 23.90 -32.23
C LEU A 864 4.33 23.05 -31.56
N PRO A 865 4.49 22.67 -30.29
CA PRO A 865 3.51 21.88 -29.55
C PRO A 865 2.33 22.73 -29.07
N LYS A 866 1.10 22.33 -29.41
CA LYS A 866 -0.09 23.01 -28.90
C LYS A 866 -0.45 22.53 -27.49
N ILE A 867 -0.18 23.36 -26.48
CA ILE A 867 -0.58 23.09 -25.09
C ILE A 867 -1.84 23.87 -24.75
N SER A 868 -2.96 23.17 -24.52
CA SER A 868 -4.24 23.84 -24.27
C SER A 868 -5.23 23.04 -23.44
N GLY A 869 -6.02 23.66 -22.57
CA GLY A 869 -7.08 22.95 -21.84
C GLY A 869 -6.50 22.10 -20.70
N ILE A 870 -5.72 22.75 -19.84
CA ILE A 870 -5.10 22.13 -18.66
C ILE A 870 -5.87 22.60 -17.43
N ASN A 871 -6.56 21.67 -16.76
CA ASN A 871 -7.54 21.98 -15.74
C ASN A 871 -7.14 21.37 -14.41
N TYR A 872 -7.10 22.19 -13.37
CA TYR A 872 -6.84 21.81 -12.00
C TYR A 872 -7.99 22.25 -11.11
N ARG A 873 -8.51 21.34 -10.30
CA ARG A 873 -9.57 21.61 -9.32
C ARG A 873 -9.25 20.96 -7.98
N ASP A 874 -9.58 21.61 -6.88
CA ASP A 874 -9.46 21.07 -5.52
C ASP A 874 -8.02 20.67 -5.20
N VAL A 875 -7.13 21.67 -5.08
CA VAL A 875 -5.70 21.46 -4.79
C VAL A 875 -5.39 21.99 -3.40
N THR A 876 -4.89 21.13 -2.53
CA THR A 876 -4.31 21.54 -1.25
C THR A 876 -2.84 21.18 -1.25
N ALA A 877 -1.98 22.16 -1.00
CA ALA A 877 -0.54 21.96 -0.95
C ALA A 877 0.07 22.62 0.29
N LYS A 878 1.03 21.96 0.93
CA LYS A 878 1.77 22.49 2.09
C LYS A 878 3.27 22.40 1.87
N ASN A 879 4.01 23.29 2.54
CA ASN A 879 5.47 23.32 2.52
C ASN A 879 6.02 23.47 1.08
N VAL A 880 5.47 24.42 0.32
CA VAL A 880 5.75 24.62 -1.10
C VAL A 880 6.78 25.71 -1.35
N THR A 881 7.76 25.47 -2.21
CA THR A 881 8.78 26.49 -2.56
C THR A 881 8.28 27.47 -3.62
N ILE A 882 7.65 26.97 -4.69
CA ILE A 882 7.12 27.73 -5.83
C ILE A 882 5.71 27.15 -6.12
N ALA A 883 4.68 27.99 -6.04
CA ALA A 883 3.31 27.57 -6.34
C ALA A 883 3.15 27.23 -7.83
N GLY A 884 3.69 28.06 -8.72
CA GLY A 884 3.67 27.79 -10.16
C GLY A 884 4.92 28.25 -10.89
N GLN A 885 5.48 27.37 -11.71
CA GLN A 885 6.51 27.68 -12.70
C GLN A 885 5.92 27.32 -14.07
N LEU A 886 5.40 28.31 -14.79
CA LEU A 886 4.62 28.11 -16.00
C LEU A 886 5.29 28.86 -17.16
N ASP A 887 6.19 28.18 -17.86
CA ASP A 887 6.91 28.77 -18.98
C ASP A 887 6.42 28.14 -20.29
N GLY A 888 5.69 28.93 -21.08
CA GLY A 888 5.33 28.57 -22.45
C GLY A 888 6.46 28.80 -23.45
N ILE A 889 6.10 28.82 -24.74
CA ILE A 889 7.04 29.10 -25.83
C ILE A 889 6.81 30.52 -26.33
N SER A 890 7.89 31.28 -26.50
CA SER A 890 7.80 32.65 -27.02
C SER A 890 7.14 32.67 -28.40
N ASN A 891 6.10 33.50 -28.55
CA ASN A 891 5.21 33.59 -29.72
C ASN A 891 4.30 32.38 -29.97
N ASP A 892 4.30 31.37 -29.09
CA ASP A 892 3.34 30.24 -29.10
C ASP A 892 2.96 29.87 -27.66
N PRO A 893 2.18 30.73 -26.98
CA PRO A 893 1.94 30.60 -25.56
C PRO A 893 1.10 29.37 -25.22
N PHE A 894 1.29 28.81 -24.02
CA PHE A 894 0.38 27.77 -23.52
C PHE A 894 -0.94 28.41 -23.11
N THR A 895 -2.07 27.86 -23.55
CA THR A 895 -3.39 28.51 -23.41
C THR A 895 -4.39 27.65 -22.65
N GLY A 896 -5.53 28.23 -22.27
CA GLY A 896 -6.61 27.45 -21.64
C GLY A 896 -6.20 26.75 -20.36
N ILE A 897 -5.28 27.34 -19.60
CA ILE A 897 -4.95 26.88 -18.25
C ILE A 897 -6.09 27.31 -17.32
N CYS A 898 -6.63 26.40 -16.53
CA CYS A 898 -7.66 26.68 -15.54
C CYS A 898 -7.21 26.11 -14.19
N ILE A 899 -7.18 26.94 -13.15
CA ILE A 899 -6.92 26.50 -11.77
C ILE A 899 -8.03 27.02 -10.85
N SER A 900 -8.80 26.13 -10.22
CA SER A 900 -9.86 26.52 -9.29
C SER A 900 -9.74 25.82 -7.95
N ASN A 901 -10.06 26.53 -6.86
CA ASN A 901 -10.03 26.00 -5.49
C ASN A 901 -8.66 25.40 -5.14
N ALA A 902 -7.63 26.24 -5.14
CA ALA A 902 -6.26 25.83 -4.85
C ALA A 902 -5.69 26.62 -3.67
N THR A 903 -5.38 25.92 -2.57
CA THR A 903 -4.73 26.49 -1.38
C THR A 903 -3.33 25.94 -1.24
N ILE A 904 -2.33 26.81 -1.39
CA ILE A 904 -0.92 26.46 -1.42
C ILE A 904 -0.22 27.21 -0.28
N GLU A 905 0.07 26.49 0.79
CA GLU A 905 0.86 26.99 1.91
C GLU A 905 2.35 26.95 1.54
N MET A 906 2.90 28.14 1.28
CA MET A 906 4.31 28.32 0.96
C MET A 906 5.19 28.02 2.17
N VAL A 907 6.44 27.60 1.93
CA VAL A 907 7.46 27.51 2.99
C VAL A 907 7.61 28.87 3.68
N LYS A 908 7.47 28.90 5.01
CA LYS A 908 7.75 30.12 5.78
C LYS A 908 9.24 30.41 5.66
N LYS A 909 9.60 31.52 5.00
CA LYS A 909 10.97 32.03 5.10
C LYS A 909 11.18 32.41 6.56
N ASP A 910 12.13 31.78 7.24
CA ASP A 910 12.71 32.38 8.45
C ASP A 910 13.06 33.82 8.04
N ALA A 911 12.57 34.84 8.77
CA ALA A 911 12.85 36.28 8.54
C ALA A 911 14.35 36.63 8.73
N THR A 912 15.14 35.56 8.81
CA THR A 912 16.47 35.37 9.27
C THR A 912 17.52 35.98 8.38
N VAL A 913 17.44 35.51 7.13
CA VAL A 913 18.55 35.27 6.21
C VAL A 913 18.50 36.26 5.05
N GLU A 914 18.79 37.54 5.30
CA GLU A 914 19.10 38.49 4.22
C GLU A 914 20.57 38.86 4.24
N LYS A 915 21.37 38.14 3.46
CA LYS A 915 22.56 38.71 2.80
C LYS A 915 23.00 37.89 1.59
N HIS A 916 23.02 38.61 0.46
CA HIS A 916 23.65 38.31 -0.84
C HIS A 916 22.76 37.69 -1.95
N SER A 917 22.22 38.63 -2.75
CA SER A 917 22.02 38.60 -4.21
C SER A 917 21.13 37.56 -4.89
N ASP A 918 20.21 36.91 -4.20
CA ASP A 918 19.20 36.08 -4.88
C ASP A 918 17.86 36.84 -4.97
N LYS A 919 17.48 37.23 -6.20
CA LYS A 919 16.16 37.80 -6.54
C LYS A 919 15.05 37.12 -5.72
N VAL A 920 14.18 37.90 -5.08
CA VAL A 920 12.99 37.40 -4.39
C VAL A 920 12.24 36.46 -5.33
N LYS A 921 12.35 35.14 -5.14
CA LYS A 921 11.60 34.17 -5.93
C LYS A 921 10.13 34.35 -5.59
N LEU A 922 9.37 34.87 -6.54
CA LEU A 922 7.92 35.02 -6.45
C LEU A 922 7.29 33.62 -6.32
N PRO A 923 6.18 33.48 -5.58
CA PRO A 923 5.45 32.21 -5.51
C PRO A 923 5.03 31.69 -6.89
N TRP A 924 4.86 32.60 -7.85
CA TRP A 924 4.49 32.30 -9.23
C TRP A 924 5.50 32.92 -10.19
N ASN A 925 5.93 32.14 -11.18
CA ASN A 925 6.69 32.59 -12.33
C ASN A 925 5.97 32.11 -13.58
N CYS A 926 5.55 33.05 -14.42
CA CYS A 926 4.75 32.77 -15.61
C CYS A 926 5.28 33.58 -16.78
N THR A 927 5.52 32.89 -17.90
CA THR A 927 5.97 33.50 -19.15
C THR A 927 5.26 32.81 -20.30
N ASP A 928 4.75 33.58 -21.27
CA ASP A 928 4.11 33.04 -22.47
C ASP A 928 3.00 32.00 -22.17
N ILE A 929 2.12 32.33 -21.22
CA ILE A 929 0.94 31.51 -20.88
C ILE A 929 -0.32 32.37 -20.82
N SER A 930 -1.49 31.74 -20.92
CA SER A 930 -2.78 32.37 -20.67
C SER A 930 -3.79 31.40 -20.06
N GLY A 931 -4.63 31.91 -19.18
CA GLY A 931 -5.61 31.09 -18.49
C GLY A 931 -6.48 31.87 -17.53
N VAL A 932 -7.23 31.12 -16.73
CA VAL A 932 -8.11 31.65 -15.69
C VAL A 932 -7.85 30.96 -14.36
N VAL A 933 -8.06 31.69 -13.27
CA VAL A 933 -7.96 31.19 -11.90
C VAL A 933 -9.23 31.53 -11.12
N SER A 934 -9.58 30.69 -10.15
CA SER A 934 -10.66 30.99 -9.20
C SER A 934 -10.35 30.47 -7.81
N ASN A 935 -10.40 31.32 -6.79
CA ASN A 935 -10.11 30.91 -5.40
C ASN A 935 -8.73 30.23 -5.28
N VAL A 936 -7.68 30.89 -5.77
CA VAL A 936 -6.31 30.39 -5.70
C VAL A 936 -5.47 31.25 -4.76
N VAL A 937 -4.82 30.60 -3.79
CA VAL A 937 -3.94 31.24 -2.80
C VAL A 937 -2.59 30.50 -2.80
N PRO A 938 -1.43 31.18 -2.92
CA PRO A 938 -1.26 32.62 -3.05
C PRO A 938 -1.66 33.14 -4.45
N GLN A 939 -1.87 34.46 -4.57
CA GLN A 939 -2.32 35.10 -5.80
C GLN A 939 -1.43 34.72 -7.00
N PRO A 940 -2.00 34.16 -8.08
CA PRO A 940 -1.27 33.82 -9.30
C PRO A 940 -0.75 35.04 -10.08
N CYS A 941 0.08 34.77 -11.09
CA CYS A 941 0.57 35.75 -12.05
C CYS A 941 -0.57 36.39 -12.88
N ALA A 942 -0.38 37.62 -13.35
CA ALA A 942 -1.41 38.38 -14.10
C ALA A 942 -1.85 37.74 -15.43
N LEU A 943 -1.05 36.82 -15.97
CA LEU A 943 -1.39 36.03 -17.17
C LEU A 943 -2.49 35.00 -16.91
N LEU A 944 -2.80 34.72 -15.65
CA LEU A 944 -3.94 33.92 -15.21
C LEU A 944 -5.00 34.85 -14.62
N GLN A 945 -6.08 35.08 -15.37
CA GLN A 945 -7.10 36.06 -15.01
C GLN A 945 -8.07 35.49 -13.96
N GLU A 946 -8.34 36.25 -12.90
CA GLU A 946 -9.34 35.84 -11.91
C GLU A 946 -10.74 35.81 -12.54
N LYS A 947 -11.42 34.67 -12.43
CA LYS A 947 -12.78 34.46 -12.92
C LYS A 947 -13.51 33.52 -11.98
N LYS A 948 -14.68 33.91 -11.49
CA LYS A 948 -15.49 33.07 -10.59
C LYS A 948 -16.09 31.88 -11.35
N MET A 949 -15.43 30.72 -11.28
CA MET A 949 -15.88 29.47 -11.89
C MET A 949 -15.10 28.27 -11.33
N ASP A 950 -15.67 27.08 -11.45
CA ASP A 950 -14.92 25.84 -11.24
C ASP A 950 -14.29 25.39 -12.55
N CYS A 951 -13.05 24.92 -12.47
CA CYS A 951 -12.39 24.30 -13.60
C CYS A 951 -13.05 22.96 -13.93
N PRO A 952 -13.21 22.64 -15.23
CA PRO A 952 -13.92 21.46 -15.66
C PRO A 952 -13.19 20.19 -15.22
N PHE A 953 -13.98 19.16 -14.94
CA PHE A 953 -13.53 17.78 -14.80
C PHE A 953 -14.66 16.89 -15.35
N PRO A 954 -14.41 16.06 -16.38
CA PRO A 954 -15.43 15.21 -16.98
C PRO A 954 -16.10 14.28 -15.95
N THR A 955 -17.41 14.07 -16.08
CA THR A 955 -18.21 13.21 -15.19
C THR A 955 -18.63 11.89 -15.85
N ASP A 956 -18.50 11.80 -17.17
CA ASP A 956 -18.58 10.55 -17.90
C ASP A 956 -17.41 9.63 -17.53
N LYS A 957 -17.61 8.33 -17.71
CA LYS A 957 -16.58 7.33 -17.43
C LYS A 957 -15.91 6.89 -18.72
N LEU A 958 -14.60 6.66 -18.66
CA LEU A 958 -13.87 6.02 -19.75
C LEU A 958 -14.26 4.53 -19.83
N PRO A 959 -14.28 3.92 -21.03
CA PRO A 959 -14.64 2.51 -21.18
C PRO A 959 -13.83 1.56 -20.29
N ILE A 960 -12.53 1.81 -20.11
CA ILE A 960 -11.65 0.99 -19.24
C ILE A 960 -12.12 0.95 -17.78
N GLU A 961 -12.83 1.98 -17.30
CA GLU A 961 -13.32 2.02 -15.93
C GLU A 961 -14.39 0.96 -15.66
N ASN A 962 -15.08 0.50 -16.70
CA ASN A 962 -16.11 -0.54 -16.59
C ASN A 962 -15.53 -1.95 -16.57
N VAL A 963 -14.25 -2.14 -16.89
CA VAL A 963 -13.60 -3.46 -16.87
C VAL A 963 -13.45 -3.95 -15.43
N GLN A 964 -14.10 -5.06 -15.11
CA GLN A 964 -14.07 -5.69 -13.80
C GLN A 964 -13.09 -6.86 -13.77
N PHE A 965 -12.39 -7.04 -12.65
CA PHE A 965 -11.64 -8.26 -12.41
C PHE A 965 -12.57 -9.40 -12.02
N LYS A 966 -12.18 -10.61 -12.43
CA LYS A 966 -12.81 -11.87 -12.04
C LYS A 966 -11.95 -12.54 -10.96
N THR A 967 -12.59 -13.23 -10.04
CA THR A 967 -11.95 -14.23 -9.18
C THR A 967 -11.60 -15.46 -10.00
N CYS A 968 -10.34 -15.86 -10.00
CA CYS A 968 -9.81 -17.01 -10.70
C CYS A 968 -9.15 -17.99 -9.71
N SER A 969 -9.40 -19.29 -9.85
CA SER A 969 -8.84 -20.33 -8.96
C SER A 969 -7.90 -21.27 -9.72
N THR A 970 -6.77 -21.64 -9.12
CA THR A 970 -5.80 -22.59 -9.70
C THR A 970 -5.33 -23.63 -8.69
N ILE A 971 -4.90 -24.81 -9.16
CA ILE A 971 -4.42 -25.92 -8.32
C ILE A 971 -2.92 -25.72 -8.03
N LYS A 972 -2.47 -25.94 -6.78
CA LYS A 972 -1.03 -26.03 -6.45
C LYS A 972 -0.48 -27.32 -7.08
N SER A 973 0.36 -27.23 -8.11
CA SER A 973 1.08 -28.43 -8.58
C SER A 973 2.16 -28.80 -7.56
N HIS A 974 2.22 -30.07 -7.18
CA HIS A 974 3.19 -30.60 -6.22
C HIS A 974 4.64 -30.45 -6.75
N GLN A 975 5.54 -29.94 -5.91
CA GLN A 975 6.97 -30.22 -6.02
C GLN A 975 7.15 -31.71 -5.63
N THR A 976 7.45 -32.56 -6.59
CA THR A 976 8.01 -33.89 -6.29
C THR A 976 9.50 -33.71 -6.06
N ASP A 977 9.91 -33.66 -4.80
CA ASP A 977 11.30 -33.93 -4.41
C ASP A 977 11.59 -35.40 -4.73
N HIS A 978 12.17 -35.65 -5.91
CA HIS A 978 12.94 -36.87 -6.10
C HIS A 978 14.39 -36.57 -5.74
N MET A 979 14.76 -36.94 -4.51
CA MET A 979 16.13 -37.28 -4.18
C MET A 979 16.60 -38.32 -5.19
N VAL A 980 17.60 -37.97 -5.99
CA VAL A 980 18.43 -38.94 -6.70
C VAL A 980 19.65 -39.15 -5.82
N GLU A 981 19.72 -40.31 -5.17
CA GLU A 981 20.99 -40.88 -4.72
C GLU A 981 21.91 -41.01 -5.92
N LEU A 982 23.06 -40.34 -5.86
CA LEU A 982 24.39 -40.86 -6.19
C LEU A 982 25.46 -39.97 -5.54
#